data_AF-A0A310SVE9-F1
#
_entry.id   AF-A0A310SVE9-F1
#
_cell.length_a   1.000
_cell.length_b   1.000
_cell.length_c   1.000
_cell.angle_alpha   90.00
_cell.angle_beta   90.00
_cell.angle_gamma   90.00
#
_symmetry.space_group_name_H-M   'P 1'
#
loop_
_entity.id
_entity.type
_entity.pdbx_description
1 polymer ?
#
loop_
_entity_poly.entity_id
_entity_poly.type
_entity_poly.pdbx_seq_one_letter_code
_entity_poly.pdbx_strand_id
1 'polypeptide(L)'
;QDKIMMRAKIVVALYPFRAIEGGDLSLEKGAEYEVLDDTQEHWWRVKDEHGSIGYIPSNYVKEKELLGLQKYEWYVGDMSRQRAESLLKQEDKEGCFVVRNSSTKGLYTLSLYTKVPHPHVKHYHIKKNTRGEFYLSEKHCCGSIPDLVNYHRHNSGGLASRLKTSPCDRPVPPTAGLSHDKWEIDPAELHLLEELGSGQFGVVRRGKWRGSIDVAVKMMKEGTMSEDDFIEEAKVMTKLQHQNLVQLYGVCSKDRPIYIVTEYMRHGSLLNYLRRHEATLGANVGLLLDMCIQVCKGMAYLERHNYIHRDLAARNCLVGSENVVKVADFGLARYVLDDQYTSSGGTKFPIKWAPPEVLNYTRFSSKSDVWAYGVLMWEVFTCGKMPYGRLKNTEVVERVQRGIILERPKACFKEVYEIAFFPEACDYLADNKKDIIAMAQPLNGPTVANYKEIAKMNKIWLSLGGLHESLDNTGNHISNTHIVINSEGEIVSTYRKIHLFDMDNKNTGVRLMESDYVLPGKKIEPPISTPIGKLALSICYDMRFPELSLSLRNMGAEILTYPSAFTYQTGAAHWEILLRARAIETQCYVIAAAQTGTHNKKRVSWGHAMVIDPWGTIIAQCSDKTDMALAEIDLNLLQQIRQNMPCENHHRTDLYPKIEPL
;
A
#
# COMPACT_ATOMS: atom_id res chain seq x y z
N GLN A 1 8.90 33.32 -39.57
CA GLN A 1 8.03 32.24 -39.04
C GLN A 1 8.92 31.01 -38.94
N ASP A 2 9.66 30.91 -37.84
CA ASP A 2 10.51 29.77 -37.58
C ASP A 2 9.61 28.60 -37.16
N LYS A 3 9.48 27.62 -38.06
CA LYS A 3 8.92 26.31 -37.71
C LYS A 3 9.86 25.71 -36.67
N ILE A 4 9.45 25.72 -35.42
CA ILE A 4 9.99 24.83 -34.38
C ILE A 4 9.84 23.41 -34.94
N MET A 5 10.94 22.82 -35.41
CA MET A 5 10.98 21.39 -35.74
C MET A 5 10.73 20.65 -34.44
N MET A 6 9.48 20.22 -34.20
CA MET A 6 9.19 19.29 -33.12
C MET A 6 10.05 18.05 -33.36
N ARG A 7 10.94 17.78 -32.41
CA ARG A 7 11.79 16.60 -32.42
C ARG A 7 10.89 15.37 -32.45
N ALA A 8 11.14 14.43 -33.37
CA ALA A 8 10.36 13.21 -33.47
C ALA A 8 10.39 12.45 -32.14
N LYS A 9 9.22 12.04 -31.64
CA LYS A 9 9.08 11.29 -30.40
C LYS A 9 9.54 9.85 -30.62
N ILE A 10 10.62 9.43 -29.97
CA ILE A 10 11.18 8.08 -30.11
C ILE A 10 10.87 7.25 -28.87
N VAL A 11 10.39 6.02 -29.08
CA VAL A 11 10.12 5.03 -28.04
C VAL A 11 10.98 3.78 -28.24
N VAL A 12 11.31 3.08 -27.16
CA VAL A 12 12.04 1.80 -27.19
C VAL A 12 11.11 0.68 -26.71
N ALA A 13 11.13 -0.45 -27.41
CA ALA A 13 10.39 -1.65 -27.01
C ALA A 13 10.99 -2.30 -25.75
N LEU A 14 10.19 -2.39 -24.70
CA LEU A 14 10.52 -3.10 -23.46
C LEU A 14 10.28 -4.61 -23.57
N TYR A 15 9.33 -5.00 -24.42
CA TYR A 15 8.94 -6.38 -24.66
C TYR A 15 8.81 -6.66 -26.16
N PRO A 16 9.05 -7.90 -26.61
CA PRO A 16 8.75 -8.28 -27.97
C PRO A 16 7.24 -8.32 -28.19
N PHE A 17 6.78 -7.94 -29.38
CA PHE A 17 5.39 -8.06 -29.82
C PHE A 17 5.39 -8.57 -31.25
N ARG A 18 4.57 -9.58 -31.55
CA ARG A 18 4.40 -10.07 -32.91
C ARG A 18 3.14 -9.46 -33.47
N ALA A 19 3.24 -8.77 -34.61
CA ALA A 19 2.08 -8.22 -35.31
C ALA A 19 1.01 -9.30 -35.51
N ILE A 20 -0.23 -8.95 -35.18
CA ILE A 20 -1.33 -9.90 -35.08
C ILE A 20 -2.27 -9.72 -36.26
N GLU A 21 -2.64 -8.47 -36.59
CA GLU A 21 -3.51 -8.13 -37.72
C GLU A 21 -2.80 -7.32 -38.81
N GLY A 22 -3.46 -7.21 -39.98
CA GLY A 22 -3.04 -6.29 -41.03
C GLY A 22 -3.16 -4.85 -40.55
N GLY A 23 -2.02 -4.19 -40.32
CA GLY A 23 -1.97 -2.83 -39.76
C GLY A 23 -1.18 -2.74 -38.45
N ASP A 24 -0.92 -3.87 -37.79
CA ASP A 24 -0.01 -3.93 -36.64
C ASP A 24 1.46 -3.96 -37.09
N LEU A 25 2.35 -3.52 -36.21
CA LEU A 25 3.80 -3.62 -36.40
C LEU A 25 4.42 -4.50 -35.31
N SER A 26 5.37 -5.36 -35.69
CA SER A 26 6.07 -6.20 -34.71
C SER A 26 7.10 -5.36 -33.94
N LEU A 27 7.21 -5.61 -32.63
CA LEU A 27 8.25 -5.05 -31.77
C LEU A 27 9.37 -6.06 -31.55
N GLU A 28 10.60 -5.63 -31.78
CA GLU A 28 11.81 -6.31 -31.31
C GLU A 28 12.28 -5.66 -30.01
N LYS A 29 12.50 -6.46 -28.96
CA LYS A 29 12.90 -5.95 -27.65
C LYS A 29 14.20 -5.15 -27.76
N GLY A 30 14.17 -3.90 -27.31
CA GLY A 30 15.30 -2.97 -27.35
C GLY A 30 15.39 -2.12 -28.63
N ALA A 31 14.59 -2.39 -29.66
CA ALA A 31 14.55 -1.59 -30.87
C ALA A 31 13.80 -0.26 -30.68
N GLU A 32 14.13 0.72 -31.51
CA GLU A 32 13.59 2.08 -31.49
C GLU A 32 12.50 2.28 -32.55
N TYR A 33 11.46 3.03 -32.19
CA TYR A 33 10.32 3.32 -33.06
C TYR A 33 9.96 4.80 -32.97
N GLU A 34 9.68 5.42 -34.11
CA GLU A 34 9.21 6.80 -34.21
C GLU A 34 7.69 6.84 -34.02
N VAL A 35 7.21 7.59 -33.03
CA VAL A 35 5.78 7.75 -32.76
C VAL A 35 5.19 8.76 -33.74
N LEU A 36 4.22 8.29 -34.54
CA LEU A 36 3.47 9.09 -35.50
C LEU A 36 2.15 9.61 -34.93
N ASP A 37 1.49 8.80 -34.09
CA ASP A 37 0.22 9.13 -33.43
C ASP A 37 0.10 8.37 -32.09
N ASP A 38 -0.05 9.11 -31.00
CA ASP A 38 -0.29 8.62 -29.64
C ASP A 38 -1.58 9.17 -29.02
N THR A 39 -2.53 9.63 -29.86
CA THR A 39 -3.83 10.16 -29.39
C THR A 39 -4.70 9.09 -28.73
N GLN A 40 -4.48 7.82 -29.06
CA GLN A 40 -5.14 6.69 -28.43
C GLN A 40 -4.35 6.21 -27.21
N GLU A 41 -5.08 5.85 -26.15
CA GLU A 41 -4.47 5.49 -24.87
C GLU A 41 -3.62 4.20 -24.95
N HIS A 42 -4.11 3.17 -25.65
CA HIS A 42 -3.53 1.82 -25.58
C HIS A 42 -2.77 1.35 -26.82
N TRP A 43 -3.03 1.94 -27.99
CA TRP A 43 -2.43 1.55 -29.27
C TRP A 43 -1.87 2.77 -29.98
N TRP A 44 -0.56 2.79 -30.20
CA TRP A 44 0.11 3.92 -30.85
C TRP A 44 0.52 3.55 -32.27
N ARG A 45 0.40 4.50 -33.18
CA ARG A 45 0.88 4.34 -34.55
C ARG A 45 2.34 4.76 -34.61
N VAL A 46 3.20 3.85 -35.04
CA VAL A 46 4.64 4.07 -35.06
C VAL A 46 5.25 3.69 -36.40
N LYS A 47 6.51 4.08 -36.59
CA LYS A 47 7.36 3.75 -37.73
C LYS A 47 8.66 3.09 -37.26
N ASP A 48 9.05 1.98 -37.86
CA ASP A 48 10.34 1.32 -37.60
C ASP A 48 11.50 1.96 -38.36
N GLU A 49 12.73 1.48 -38.13
CA GLU A 49 13.95 1.93 -38.81
C GLU A 49 13.94 1.67 -40.33
N HIS A 50 13.16 0.70 -40.79
CA HIS A 50 13.02 0.33 -42.20
C HIS A 50 11.94 1.16 -42.92
N GLY A 51 11.19 1.99 -42.19
CA GLY A 51 10.13 2.83 -42.69
C GLY A 51 8.74 2.18 -42.73
N SER A 52 8.59 0.96 -42.19
CA SER A 52 7.30 0.29 -42.04
C SER A 52 6.47 0.98 -40.97
N ILE A 53 5.17 1.14 -41.22
CA ILE A 53 4.25 1.84 -40.32
C ILE A 53 3.16 0.88 -39.87
N GLY A 54 2.85 0.88 -38.57
CA GLY A 54 1.73 0.12 -38.02
C GLY A 54 1.44 0.49 -36.56
N TYR A 55 0.45 -0.18 -36.00
CA TYR A 55 0.06 -0.01 -34.59
C TYR A 55 0.84 -0.94 -33.68
N ILE A 56 1.14 -0.44 -32.47
CA ILE A 56 1.80 -1.19 -31.42
C ILE A 56 1.10 -0.95 -30.07
N PRO A 57 1.19 -1.89 -29.10
CA PRO A 57 0.69 -1.64 -27.75
C PRO A 57 1.53 -0.58 -27.02
N SER A 58 0.88 0.48 -26.52
CA SER A 58 1.58 1.58 -25.84
C SER A 58 2.28 1.13 -24.55
N ASN A 59 1.74 0.12 -23.86
CA ASN A 59 2.33 -0.45 -22.65
C ASN A 59 3.58 -1.32 -22.91
N TYR A 60 3.91 -1.60 -24.17
CA TYR A 60 5.10 -2.39 -24.55
C TYR A 60 6.32 -1.51 -24.81
N VAL A 61 6.13 -0.20 -24.88
CA VAL A 61 7.17 0.76 -25.21
C VAL A 61 7.31 1.82 -24.13
N LYS A 62 8.46 2.48 -24.10
CA LYS A 62 8.68 3.65 -23.26
C LYS A 62 9.45 4.69 -24.07
N GLU A 63 9.15 5.97 -23.87
CA GLU A 63 9.91 7.05 -24.48
C GLU A 63 11.39 6.90 -24.15
N LYS A 64 12.25 7.00 -25.16
CA LYS A 64 13.70 6.76 -25.05
C LYS A 64 14.34 7.60 -23.94
N GLU A 65 13.91 8.84 -23.81
CA GLU A 65 14.38 9.77 -22.78
C GLU A 65 13.91 9.39 -21.35
N LEU A 66 12.84 8.60 -21.23
CA LEU A 66 12.22 8.18 -19.98
C LEU A 66 12.49 6.71 -19.59
N LEU A 67 13.30 5.97 -20.36
CA LEU A 67 13.50 4.54 -20.10
C LEU A 67 14.14 4.26 -18.73
N GLY A 68 15.08 5.11 -18.31
CA GLY A 68 15.78 4.95 -17.04
C GLY A 68 16.32 3.54 -16.83
N LEU A 69 15.86 2.88 -15.75
CA LEU A 69 16.25 1.50 -15.41
C LEU A 69 15.43 0.42 -16.11
N GLN A 70 14.31 0.77 -16.76
CA GLN A 70 13.38 -0.21 -17.37
C GLN A 70 14.00 -1.01 -18.52
N LYS A 71 15.08 -0.51 -19.16
CA LYS A 71 15.83 -1.29 -20.16
C LYS A 71 16.56 -2.50 -19.58
N TYR A 72 16.83 -2.51 -18.28
CA TYR A 72 17.65 -3.54 -17.67
C TYR A 72 16.79 -4.67 -17.11
N GLU A 73 17.06 -5.89 -17.56
CA GLU A 73 16.30 -7.08 -17.13
C GLU A 73 16.34 -7.29 -15.63
N TRP A 74 17.39 -6.86 -14.93
CA TRP A 74 17.50 -6.99 -13.48
C TRP A 74 16.61 -6.00 -12.70
N TYR A 75 16.02 -4.99 -13.34
CA TYR A 75 15.12 -4.04 -12.69
C TYR A 75 13.67 -4.53 -12.75
N VAL A 76 12.98 -4.59 -11.60
CA VAL A 76 11.60 -5.12 -11.46
C VAL A 76 10.56 -4.06 -11.13
N GLY A 77 10.93 -2.77 -11.08
CA GLY A 77 9.99 -1.70 -10.74
C GLY A 77 9.36 -1.88 -9.36
N ASP A 78 8.03 -1.76 -9.29
CA ASP A 78 7.22 -1.83 -8.08
C ASP A 78 6.96 -3.27 -7.61
N MET A 79 8.03 -3.99 -7.27
CA MET A 79 7.96 -5.29 -6.62
C MET A 79 8.10 -5.13 -5.10
N SER A 80 7.25 -5.78 -4.31
CA SER A 80 7.39 -5.79 -2.85
C SER A 80 8.60 -6.61 -2.40
N ARG A 81 9.03 -6.37 -1.16
CA ARG A 81 10.10 -7.17 -0.53
C ARG A 81 9.75 -8.65 -0.57
N GLN A 82 8.54 -9.01 -0.17
CA GLN A 82 8.09 -10.40 -0.02
C GLN A 82 7.97 -11.11 -1.38
N ARG A 83 7.50 -10.43 -2.42
CA ARG A 83 7.52 -10.99 -3.78
C ARG A 83 8.93 -11.19 -4.31
N ALA A 84 9.83 -10.21 -4.08
CA ALA A 84 11.23 -10.36 -4.46
C ALA A 84 11.88 -11.54 -3.73
N GLU A 85 11.58 -11.73 -2.44
CA GLU A 85 12.06 -12.89 -1.69
C GLU A 85 11.52 -14.21 -2.25
N SER A 86 10.22 -14.30 -2.52
CA SER A 86 9.59 -15.50 -3.09
C SER A 86 10.18 -15.86 -4.45
N LEU A 87 10.34 -14.87 -5.34
CA LEU A 87 10.92 -15.04 -6.68
C LEU A 87 12.35 -15.54 -6.59
N LEU A 88 13.18 -14.88 -5.79
CA LEU A 88 14.60 -15.22 -5.66
C LEU A 88 14.82 -16.57 -4.97
N LYS A 89 13.98 -16.93 -3.99
CA LYS A 89 14.01 -18.26 -3.35
C LYS A 89 13.57 -19.36 -4.31
N GLN A 90 12.59 -19.09 -5.18
CA GLN A 90 12.14 -20.05 -6.20
C GLN A 90 13.21 -20.31 -7.26
N GLU A 91 13.99 -19.29 -7.65
CA GLU A 91 15.12 -19.45 -8.57
C GLU A 91 16.27 -20.29 -7.97
N ASP A 92 16.44 -20.27 -6.65
CA ASP A 92 17.45 -21.00 -5.87
C ASP A 92 18.90 -20.94 -6.40
N LYS A 93 19.29 -19.80 -6.99
CA LYS A 93 20.63 -19.59 -7.60
C LYS A 93 21.47 -18.60 -6.81
N GLU A 94 22.62 -19.05 -6.30
CA GLU A 94 23.57 -18.20 -5.55
C GLU A 94 23.97 -16.95 -6.33
N GLY A 95 23.77 -15.77 -5.75
CA GLY A 95 24.07 -14.50 -6.41
C GLY A 95 22.98 -14.03 -7.39
N CYS A 96 21.80 -14.67 -7.40
CA CYS A 96 20.64 -14.21 -8.14
C CYS A 96 20.07 -12.94 -7.50
N PHE A 97 19.75 -11.94 -8.32
CA PHE A 97 19.35 -10.63 -7.81
C PHE A 97 18.33 -9.90 -8.68
N VAL A 98 17.65 -8.94 -8.05
CA VAL A 98 16.80 -7.93 -8.70
C VAL A 98 16.99 -6.57 -8.04
N VAL A 99 16.80 -5.49 -8.81
CA VAL A 99 16.70 -4.12 -8.29
C VAL A 99 15.24 -3.67 -8.41
N ARG A 100 14.68 -3.18 -7.31
CA ARG A 100 13.28 -2.75 -7.22
C ARG A 100 13.19 -1.33 -6.68
N ASN A 101 12.04 -0.70 -6.86
CA ASN A 101 11.72 0.53 -6.14
C ASN A 101 11.69 0.23 -4.63
N SER A 102 12.29 1.12 -3.85
CA SER A 102 12.21 1.06 -2.39
C SER A 102 10.80 1.46 -1.96
N SER A 103 10.38 1.02 -0.76
CA SER A 103 9.19 1.57 -0.10
C SER A 103 9.34 3.08 0.13
N THR A 104 10.57 3.56 0.30
CA THR A 104 10.91 4.99 0.30
C THR A 104 10.90 5.54 -1.11
N LYS A 105 10.00 6.50 -1.39
CA LYS A 105 9.86 7.13 -2.70
C LYS A 105 11.20 7.71 -3.18
N GLY A 106 11.55 7.40 -4.43
CA GLY A 106 12.78 7.91 -5.08
C GLY A 106 14.06 7.14 -4.74
N LEU A 107 14.00 6.13 -3.85
CA LEU A 107 15.12 5.22 -3.59
C LEU A 107 14.89 3.86 -4.24
N TYR A 108 15.99 3.11 -4.38
CA TYR A 108 15.99 1.76 -4.95
C TYR A 108 16.55 0.75 -3.93
N THR A 109 16.16 -0.51 -4.08
CA THR A 109 16.65 -1.61 -3.25
C THR A 109 17.16 -2.74 -4.14
N LEU A 110 18.39 -3.20 -3.88
CA LEU A 110 18.94 -4.43 -4.43
C LEU A 110 18.55 -5.61 -3.53
N SER A 111 17.83 -6.58 -4.07
CA SER A 111 17.52 -7.84 -3.37
C SER A 111 18.40 -8.95 -3.95
N LEU A 112 19.13 -9.67 -3.08
CA LEU A 112 20.16 -10.64 -3.45
C LEU A 112 19.94 -11.96 -2.70
N TYR A 113 19.84 -13.06 -3.44
CA TYR A 113 19.82 -14.40 -2.86
C TYR A 113 21.22 -14.91 -2.54
N THR A 114 21.37 -15.49 -1.35
CA THR A 114 22.59 -16.20 -0.95
C THR A 114 22.26 -17.45 -0.15
N LYS A 115 23.07 -18.50 -0.33
CA LYS A 115 23.02 -19.77 0.39
C LYS A 115 23.92 -19.77 1.63
N VAL A 116 24.69 -18.70 1.88
CA VAL A 116 25.69 -18.63 2.95
C VAL A 116 25.32 -17.55 3.99
N PRO A 117 25.30 -17.87 5.31
CA PRO A 117 25.55 -19.18 5.92
C PRO A 117 24.38 -20.18 5.73
N HIS A 118 23.18 -19.68 5.42
CA HIS A 118 22.00 -20.48 5.06
C HIS A 118 21.24 -19.79 3.92
N PRO A 119 20.35 -20.49 3.19
CA PRO A 119 19.47 -19.90 2.17
C PRO A 119 18.63 -18.73 2.72
N HIS A 120 18.87 -17.53 2.20
CA HIS A 120 18.06 -16.35 2.50
C HIS A 120 18.25 -15.27 1.42
N VAL A 121 17.42 -14.22 1.47
CA VAL A 121 17.53 -13.05 0.61
C VAL A 121 17.95 -11.85 1.46
N LYS A 122 19.00 -11.15 1.05
CA LYS A 122 19.44 -9.88 1.64
C LYS A 122 18.95 -8.70 0.81
N HIS A 123 18.63 -7.61 1.49
CA HIS A 123 18.18 -6.38 0.86
C HIS A 123 19.15 -5.24 1.19
N TYR A 124 19.59 -4.54 0.15
CA TYR A 124 20.52 -3.43 0.27
C TYR A 124 19.90 -2.16 -0.33
N HIS A 125 19.82 -1.08 0.45
CA HIS A 125 19.38 0.20 -0.06
C HIS A 125 20.45 0.81 -0.96
N ILE A 126 20.06 1.17 -2.18
CA ILE A 126 20.89 1.95 -3.08
C ILE A 126 20.74 3.41 -2.69
N LYS A 127 21.75 3.92 -2.01
CA LYS A 127 21.81 5.31 -1.54
C LYS A 127 22.40 6.20 -2.64
N LYS A 128 22.10 7.49 -2.56
CA LYS A 128 22.66 8.53 -3.42
C LYS A 128 23.37 9.54 -2.54
N ASN A 129 24.62 9.86 -2.84
CA ASN A 129 25.39 10.85 -2.07
C ASN A 129 25.09 12.29 -2.54
N THR A 130 25.68 13.28 -1.88
CA THR A 130 25.52 14.70 -2.22
C THR A 130 26.03 15.08 -3.61
N ARG A 131 26.97 14.30 -4.16
CA ARG A 131 27.48 14.46 -5.54
C ARG A 131 26.59 13.78 -6.59
N GLY A 132 25.52 13.12 -6.15
CA GLY A 132 24.58 12.42 -7.01
C GLY A 132 25.02 11.02 -7.44
N GLU A 133 26.08 10.48 -6.86
CA GLU A 133 26.58 9.13 -7.15
C GLU A 133 25.83 8.08 -6.31
N PHE A 134 25.61 6.90 -6.89
CA PHE A 134 24.89 5.79 -6.28
C PHE A 134 25.86 4.80 -5.61
N TYR A 135 25.47 4.28 -4.44
CA TYR A 135 26.30 3.34 -3.70
C TYR A 135 25.49 2.38 -2.82
N LEU A 136 26.07 1.21 -2.52
CA LEU A 136 25.60 0.27 -1.50
C LEU A 136 26.46 0.36 -0.22
N SER A 137 27.72 0.75 -0.38
CA SER A 137 28.69 1.07 0.68
C SER A 137 29.45 2.32 0.24
N GLU A 138 29.69 3.27 1.15
CA GLU A 138 30.37 4.55 0.83
C GLU A 138 31.78 4.37 0.25
N LYS A 139 32.35 3.17 0.37
CA LYS A 139 33.65 2.82 -0.23
C LYS A 139 33.62 2.74 -1.76
N HIS A 140 32.44 2.57 -2.37
CA HIS A 140 32.32 2.49 -3.83
C HIS A 140 31.07 3.21 -4.34
N CYS A 141 31.30 4.39 -4.92
CA CYS A 141 30.29 5.24 -5.51
C CYS A 141 30.37 5.16 -7.03
N CYS A 142 29.23 5.07 -7.70
CA CYS A 142 29.13 4.99 -9.16
C CYS A 142 28.24 6.11 -9.70
N GLY A 143 28.53 6.60 -10.91
CA GLY A 143 27.71 7.65 -11.54
C GLY A 143 26.27 7.21 -11.85
N SER A 144 26.04 5.90 -12.00
CA SER A 144 24.72 5.34 -12.28
C SER A 144 24.48 3.99 -11.58
N ILE A 145 23.22 3.62 -11.39
CA ILE A 145 22.84 2.31 -10.84
C ILE A 145 23.31 1.15 -11.75
N PRO A 146 23.25 1.25 -13.09
CA PRO A 146 23.85 0.24 -13.97
C PRO A 146 25.34 0.03 -13.75
N ASP A 147 26.11 1.10 -13.56
CA ASP A 147 27.54 1.01 -13.26
C ASP A 147 27.77 0.32 -11.91
N LEU A 148 26.94 0.63 -10.91
CA LEU A 148 26.95 -0.01 -9.60
C LEU A 148 26.66 -1.52 -9.70
N VAL A 149 25.65 -1.91 -10.49
CA VAL A 149 25.34 -3.32 -10.75
C VAL A 149 26.51 -3.99 -11.48
N ASN A 150 27.09 -3.34 -12.48
CA ASN A 150 28.23 -3.88 -13.23
C ASN A 150 29.46 -4.10 -12.34
N TYR A 151 29.76 -3.15 -11.45
CA TYR A 151 30.81 -3.30 -10.46
C TYR A 151 30.56 -4.52 -9.56
N HIS A 152 29.34 -4.65 -9.03
CA HIS A 152 29.00 -5.74 -8.11
C HIS A 152 28.82 -7.11 -8.78
N ARG A 153 28.73 -7.16 -10.12
CA ARG A 153 28.86 -8.40 -10.89
C ARG A 153 30.28 -8.97 -10.84
N HIS A 154 31.28 -8.10 -10.83
CA HIS A 154 32.69 -8.51 -10.82
C HIS A 154 33.24 -8.63 -9.39
N ASN A 155 32.77 -7.79 -8.46
CA ASN A 155 33.29 -7.65 -7.11
C ASN A 155 32.17 -7.80 -6.07
N SER A 156 32.36 -8.57 -5.00
CA SER A 156 31.33 -8.62 -3.94
C SER A 156 31.21 -7.26 -3.25
N GLY A 157 32.33 -6.57 -3.02
CA GLY A 157 32.34 -5.18 -2.54
C GLY A 157 31.57 -4.95 -1.24
N GLY A 158 31.53 -5.96 -0.36
CA GLY A 158 30.76 -5.94 0.90
C GLY A 158 29.36 -6.57 0.82
N LEU A 159 28.91 -7.00 -0.37
CA LEU A 159 27.72 -7.83 -0.52
C LEU A 159 27.98 -9.26 -0.06
N ALA A 160 26.91 -9.96 0.34
CA ALA A 160 27.00 -11.36 0.75
C ALA A 160 27.47 -12.30 -0.38
N SER A 161 27.24 -11.90 -1.63
CA SER A 161 27.69 -12.63 -2.82
C SER A 161 27.88 -11.65 -3.97
N ARG A 162 28.62 -12.07 -5.00
CA ARG A 162 28.66 -11.33 -6.28
C ARG A 162 27.32 -11.46 -6.99
N LEU A 163 26.95 -10.42 -7.74
CA LEU A 163 25.79 -10.46 -8.61
C LEU A 163 26.08 -11.35 -9.82
N LYS A 164 25.30 -12.40 -10.03
CA LYS A 164 25.55 -13.36 -11.12
C LYS A 164 24.46 -13.29 -12.17
N THR A 165 23.25 -13.64 -11.76
CA THR A 165 22.11 -13.82 -12.66
C THR A 165 20.91 -13.02 -12.19
N SER A 166 19.97 -12.80 -13.08
CA SER A 166 18.63 -12.31 -12.74
C SER A 166 17.60 -13.27 -13.32
N PRO A 167 16.37 -13.30 -12.78
CA PRO A 167 15.29 -14.12 -13.34
C PRO A 167 15.02 -13.70 -14.80
N CYS A 168 15.15 -14.63 -15.76
CA CYS A 168 15.09 -14.34 -17.19
C CYS A 168 13.67 -14.39 -17.81
N ASP A 169 12.76 -15.18 -17.25
CA ASP A 169 11.43 -15.40 -17.85
C ASP A 169 10.36 -14.62 -17.10
N ARG A 170 10.19 -13.35 -17.47
CA ARG A 170 9.09 -12.53 -16.94
C ARG A 170 7.87 -12.59 -17.83
N PRO A 171 6.66 -12.65 -17.25
CA PRO A 171 5.43 -12.55 -18.03
C PRO A 171 5.41 -11.21 -18.78
N VAL A 172 5.16 -11.26 -20.08
CA VAL A 172 4.89 -10.06 -20.88
C VAL A 172 3.54 -9.48 -20.44
N PRO A 173 3.41 -8.16 -20.22
CA PRO A 173 2.12 -7.58 -19.82
C PRO A 173 1.05 -7.83 -20.88
N PRO A 174 -0.21 -8.07 -20.49
CA PRO A 174 -1.30 -8.20 -21.45
C PRO A 174 -1.58 -6.85 -22.15
N THR A 175 -2.01 -6.91 -23.40
CA THR A 175 -2.42 -5.75 -24.22
C THR A 175 -3.89 -5.42 -23.99
N ALA A 176 -4.29 -4.15 -24.10
CA ALA A 176 -5.72 -3.78 -24.07
C ALA A 176 -6.36 -4.21 -25.40
N GLY A 177 -7.16 -5.29 -25.36
CA GLY A 177 -7.58 -5.98 -26.57
C GLY A 177 -6.44 -6.76 -27.26
N LEU A 178 -6.78 -7.53 -28.30
CA LEU A 178 -5.82 -8.33 -29.07
C LEU A 178 -5.23 -7.59 -30.28
N SER A 179 -5.85 -6.50 -30.70
CA SER A 179 -5.42 -5.65 -31.81
C SER A 179 -6.09 -4.28 -31.67
N HIS A 180 -5.56 -3.26 -32.37
CA HIS A 180 -6.21 -1.96 -32.53
C HIS A 180 -7.68 -2.14 -32.98
N ASP A 181 -8.62 -1.55 -32.24
CA ASP A 181 -10.09 -1.56 -32.45
C ASP A 181 -10.80 -2.93 -32.58
N LYS A 182 -10.13 -4.06 -32.27
CA LYS A 182 -10.73 -5.40 -32.32
C LYS A 182 -11.16 -5.89 -30.94
N TRP A 183 -12.47 -5.79 -30.67
CA TRP A 183 -13.11 -6.33 -29.46
C TRP A 183 -13.94 -7.60 -29.73
N GLU A 184 -14.37 -7.81 -30.98
CA GLU A 184 -15.11 -9.00 -31.41
C GLU A 184 -14.13 -10.05 -31.96
N ILE A 185 -14.15 -11.24 -31.40
CA ILE A 185 -13.28 -12.36 -31.76
C ILE A 185 -14.07 -13.38 -32.55
N ASP A 186 -13.53 -13.85 -33.67
CA ASP A 186 -14.13 -14.95 -34.43
C ASP A 186 -13.93 -16.27 -33.66
N PRO A 187 -15.00 -17.02 -33.32
CA PRO A 187 -14.89 -18.31 -32.66
C PRO A 187 -13.95 -19.30 -33.36
N ALA A 188 -13.81 -19.22 -34.68
CA ALA A 188 -12.89 -20.08 -35.45
C ALA A 188 -11.41 -19.83 -35.12
N GLU A 189 -11.08 -18.65 -34.58
CA GLU A 189 -9.73 -18.32 -34.12
C GLU A 189 -9.42 -18.89 -32.72
N LEU A 190 -10.43 -19.43 -32.02
CA LEU A 190 -10.30 -19.98 -30.67
C LEU A 190 -10.27 -21.50 -30.68
N HIS A 191 -9.17 -22.06 -30.18
CA HIS A 191 -9.07 -23.47 -29.89
C HIS A 191 -9.32 -23.73 -28.39
N LEU A 192 -10.48 -24.28 -28.05
CA LEU A 192 -10.85 -24.61 -26.68
C LEU A 192 -10.14 -25.88 -26.19
N LEU A 193 -9.50 -25.79 -25.02
CA LEU A 193 -8.73 -26.83 -24.36
C LEU A 193 -9.47 -27.35 -23.11
N GLU A 194 -8.75 -27.65 -22.03
CA GLU A 194 -9.30 -28.20 -20.79
C GLU A 194 -10.29 -27.25 -20.09
N GLU A 195 -11.25 -27.83 -19.37
CA GLU A 195 -12.12 -27.06 -18.48
C GLU A 195 -11.35 -26.61 -17.24
N LEU A 196 -11.45 -25.33 -16.90
CA LEU A 196 -10.83 -24.72 -15.72
C LEU A 196 -11.81 -24.65 -14.54
N GLY A 197 -13.10 -24.51 -14.83
CA GLY A 197 -14.16 -24.60 -13.84
C GLY A 197 -15.54 -24.24 -14.40
N SER A 198 -16.57 -24.56 -13.62
CA SER A 198 -17.97 -24.27 -13.95
C SER A 198 -18.62 -23.44 -12.84
N GLY A 199 -19.42 -22.44 -13.20
CA GLY A 199 -20.11 -21.56 -12.26
C GLY A 199 -21.56 -21.26 -12.64
N GLN A 200 -22.16 -20.34 -11.90
CA GLN A 200 -23.55 -19.90 -12.12
C GLN A 200 -23.74 -19.34 -13.54
N PHE A 201 -22.79 -18.55 -14.01
CA PHE A 201 -22.87 -17.81 -15.27
C PHE A 201 -22.42 -18.60 -16.50
N GLY A 202 -21.75 -19.75 -16.32
CA GLY A 202 -21.10 -20.41 -17.45
C GLY A 202 -20.02 -21.40 -17.08
N VAL A 203 -19.40 -21.98 -18.10
CA VAL A 203 -18.20 -22.83 -18.01
C VAL A 203 -17.00 -22.02 -18.47
N VAL A 204 -15.89 -22.12 -17.75
CA VAL A 204 -14.61 -21.49 -18.11
C VAL A 204 -13.67 -22.58 -18.59
N ARG A 205 -13.14 -22.42 -19.81
CA ARG A 205 -12.15 -23.32 -20.40
C ARG A 205 -10.86 -22.56 -20.66
N ARG A 206 -9.73 -23.26 -20.60
CA ARG A 206 -8.50 -22.75 -21.21
C ARG A 206 -8.68 -22.80 -22.72
N GLY A 207 -8.08 -21.87 -23.43
CA GLY A 207 -8.03 -21.90 -24.88
C GLY A 207 -6.71 -21.35 -25.41
N LYS A 208 -6.53 -21.50 -26.71
CA LYS A 208 -5.50 -20.82 -27.47
C LYS A 208 -6.15 -19.99 -28.56
N TRP A 209 -5.86 -18.69 -28.58
CA TRP A 209 -6.24 -17.83 -29.69
C TRP A 209 -5.14 -17.85 -30.75
N ARG A 210 -5.53 -18.10 -32.01
CA ARG A 210 -4.63 -18.26 -33.18
C ARG A 210 -3.42 -19.18 -32.89
N GLY A 211 -3.66 -20.23 -32.11
CA GLY A 211 -2.67 -21.27 -31.77
C GLY A 211 -1.49 -20.85 -30.87
N SER A 212 -1.37 -19.56 -30.52
CA SER A 212 -0.17 -19.03 -29.86
C SER A 212 -0.42 -18.36 -28.51
N ILE A 213 -1.54 -17.62 -28.36
CA ILE A 213 -1.83 -16.86 -27.14
C ILE A 213 -2.72 -17.71 -26.23
N ASP A 214 -2.22 -18.04 -25.03
CA ASP A 214 -3.02 -18.68 -23.98
C ASP A 214 -4.10 -17.72 -23.47
N VAL A 215 -5.35 -18.17 -23.49
CA VAL A 215 -6.53 -17.40 -23.07
C VAL A 215 -7.41 -18.22 -22.13
N ALA A 216 -8.22 -17.53 -21.32
CA ALA A 216 -9.36 -18.13 -20.64
C ALA A 216 -10.64 -17.74 -21.39
N VAL A 217 -11.48 -18.73 -21.71
CA VAL A 217 -12.73 -18.53 -22.43
C VAL A 217 -13.90 -18.91 -21.53
N LYS A 218 -14.70 -17.92 -21.15
CA LYS A 218 -15.92 -18.11 -20.36
C LYS A 218 -17.11 -18.18 -21.31
N MET A 219 -17.76 -19.34 -21.33
CA MET A 219 -18.93 -19.63 -22.14
C MET A 219 -20.19 -19.28 -21.34
N MET A 220 -20.92 -18.26 -21.78
CA MET A 220 -22.10 -17.74 -21.06
C MET A 220 -23.33 -18.61 -21.30
N LYS A 221 -24.13 -18.84 -20.24
CA LYS A 221 -25.43 -19.52 -20.39
C LYS A 221 -26.48 -18.57 -20.97
N GLU A 222 -27.37 -19.09 -21.81
CA GLU A 222 -28.49 -18.34 -22.37
C GLU A 222 -29.41 -17.80 -21.26
N GLY A 223 -29.97 -16.60 -21.48
CA GLY A 223 -30.93 -15.96 -20.57
C GLY A 223 -30.33 -15.38 -19.29
N THR A 224 -29.01 -15.25 -19.18
CA THR A 224 -28.36 -14.69 -17.98
C THR A 224 -28.40 -13.16 -17.90
N MET A 225 -28.37 -12.46 -19.05
CA MET A 225 -28.32 -10.98 -19.15
C MET A 225 -28.93 -10.49 -20.48
N SER A 226 -29.28 -9.20 -20.54
CA SER A 226 -29.56 -8.48 -21.80
C SER A 226 -28.29 -8.42 -22.65
N GLU A 227 -28.39 -8.78 -23.93
CA GLU A 227 -27.23 -9.00 -24.79
C GLU A 227 -26.65 -7.71 -25.35
N ASP A 228 -27.52 -6.77 -25.71
CA ASP A 228 -27.11 -5.46 -26.19
C ASP A 228 -26.36 -4.70 -25.09
N ASP A 229 -26.90 -4.71 -23.86
CA ASP A 229 -26.25 -4.11 -22.69
C ASP A 229 -24.89 -4.78 -22.42
N PHE A 230 -24.83 -6.11 -22.52
CA PHE A 230 -23.59 -6.86 -22.31
C PHE A 230 -22.51 -6.51 -23.34
N ILE A 231 -22.87 -6.38 -24.62
CA ILE A 231 -21.92 -6.05 -25.68
C ILE A 231 -21.41 -4.61 -25.53
N GLU A 232 -22.28 -3.66 -25.17
CA GLU A 232 -21.85 -2.29 -24.90
C GLU A 232 -20.94 -2.19 -23.68
N GLU A 233 -21.27 -2.88 -22.58
CA GLU A 233 -20.43 -2.96 -21.39
C GLU A 233 -19.07 -3.61 -21.73
N ALA A 234 -19.05 -4.71 -22.49
CA ALA A 234 -17.83 -5.40 -22.91
C ALA A 234 -16.88 -4.49 -23.71
N LYS A 235 -17.41 -3.64 -24.61
CA LYS A 235 -16.60 -2.67 -25.37
C LYS A 235 -15.89 -1.67 -24.46
N VAL A 236 -16.56 -1.14 -23.45
CA VAL A 236 -15.93 -0.21 -22.49
C VAL A 236 -14.92 -0.96 -21.63
N MET A 237 -15.27 -2.17 -21.20
CA MET A 237 -14.44 -3.01 -20.36
C MET A 237 -13.12 -3.46 -21.00
N THR A 238 -13.08 -3.69 -22.32
CA THR A 238 -11.83 -4.02 -23.03
C THR A 238 -10.77 -2.94 -22.91
N LYS A 239 -11.19 -1.69 -22.65
CA LYS A 239 -10.30 -0.52 -22.45
C LYS A 239 -9.77 -0.42 -21.02
N LEU A 240 -10.38 -1.09 -20.04
CA LEU A 240 -9.87 -1.07 -18.67
C LEU A 240 -8.57 -1.87 -18.61
N GLN A 241 -7.46 -1.18 -18.30
CA GLN A 241 -6.13 -1.78 -18.26
C GLN A 241 -5.43 -1.41 -16.96
N HIS A 242 -5.17 -2.42 -16.13
CA HIS A 242 -4.42 -2.25 -14.89
C HIS A 242 -3.68 -3.55 -14.52
N GLN A 243 -2.48 -3.42 -13.94
CA GLN A 243 -1.63 -4.57 -13.58
C GLN A 243 -2.30 -5.57 -12.62
N ASN A 244 -3.30 -5.14 -11.85
CA ASN A 244 -4.06 -5.97 -10.91
C ASN A 244 -5.52 -6.18 -11.32
N LEU A 245 -5.85 -5.99 -12.61
CA LEU A 245 -7.13 -6.39 -13.20
C LEU A 245 -6.87 -7.41 -14.30
N VAL A 246 -7.69 -8.45 -14.37
CA VAL A 246 -7.62 -9.45 -15.43
C VAL A 246 -8.03 -8.79 -16.75
N GLN A 247 -7.13 -8.80 -17.71
CA GLN A 247 -7.37 -8.18 -19.00
C GLN A 247 -8.47 -8.92 -19.77
N LEU A 248 -9.50 -8.18 -20.16
CA LEU A 248 -10.48 -8.61 -21.15
C LEU A 248 -9.90 -8.36 -22.54
N TYR A 249 -9.76 -9.43 -23.32
CA TYR A 249 -9.26 -9.38 -24.70
C TYR A 249 -10.37 -9.09 -25.70
N GLY A 250 -11.56 -9.64 -25.46
CA GLY A 250 -12.71 -9.45 -26.33
C GLY A 250 -13.83 -10.43 -26.03
N VAL A 251 -14.84 -10.43 -26.89
CA VAL A 251 -16.00 -11.33 -26.81
C VAL A 251 -16.27 -11.99 -28.17
N CYS A 252 -16.89 -13.16 -28.15
CA CYS A 252 -17.54 -13.73 -29.33
C CYS A 252 -19.05 -13.63 -29.12
N SER A 253 -19.71 -12.72 -29.83
CA SER A 253 -21.13 -12.42 -29.68
C SER A 253 -21.98 -12.81 -30.89
N LYS A 254 -21.35 -13.04 -32.06
CA LYS A 254 -22.03 -13.44 -33.30
C LYS A 254 -22.76 -14.78 -33.25
N ASP A 255 -22.16 -15.77 -32.58
CA ASP A 255 -22.69 -17.13 -32.47
C ASP A 255 -22.97 -17.51 -31.02
N ARG A 256 -23.90 -18.45 -30.81
CA ARG A 256 -24.19 -18.99 -29.47
C ARG A 256 -23.36 -20.22 -29.14
N PRO A 257 -22.97 -20.39 -27.87
CA PRO A 257 -23.13 -19.46 -26.75
C PRO A 257 -22.11 -18.29 -26.79
N ILE A 258 -22.43 -17.15 -26.16
CA ILE A 258 -21.52 -15.99 -26.11
C ILE A 258 -20.24 -16.36 -25.33
N TYR A 259 -19.08 -15.97 -25.86
CA TYR A 259 -17.79 -16.17 -25.21
C TYR A 259 -17.19 -14.87 -24.71
N ILE A 260 -16.62 -14.90 -23.50
CA ILE A 260 -15.76 -13.83 -22.96
C ILE A 260 -14.33 -14.36 -22.95
N VAL A 261 -13.42 -13.66 -23.62
CA VAL A 261 -12.02 -14.08 -23.75
C VAL A 261 -11.15 -13.16 -22.92
N THR A 262 -10.42 -13.71 -21.95
CA THR A 262 -9.56 -12.98 -21.02
C THR A 262 -8.15 -13.57 -20.98
N GLU A 263 -7.22 -12.85 -20.35
CA GLU A 263 -5.89 -13.42 -20.06
C GLU A 263 -5.99 -14.69 -19.20
N TYR A 264 -5.16 -15.68 -19.52
CA TYR A 264 -5.08 -16.93 -18.76
C TYR A 264 -4.21 -16.77 -17.50
N MET A 265 -4.80 -17.06 -16.34
CA MET A 265 -4.12 -17.00 -15.04
C MET A 265 -3.80 -18.41 -14.53
N ARG A 266 -2.54 -18.84 -14.70
CA ARG A 266 -2.08 -20.24 -14.53
C ARG A 266 -2.36 -20.89 -13.18
N HIS A 267 -2.50 -20.13 -12.10
CA HIS A 267 -2.74 -20.67 -10.76
C HIS A 267 -4.23 -20.65 -10.36
N GLY A 268 -5.11 -20.21 -11.26
CA GLY A 268 -6.56 -20.18 -11.04
C GLY A 268 -6.97 -19.18 -9.97
N SER A 269 -8.08 -19.43 -9.28
CA SER A 269 -8.62 -18.50 -8.28
C SER A 269 -7.77 -18.41 -7.02
N LEU A 270 -7.69 -17.20 -6.45
CA LEU A 270 -7.01 -16.90 -5.19
C LEU A 270 -7.55 -17.79 -4.07
N LEU A 271 -8.87 -18.03 -4.01
CA LEU A 271 -9.47 -18.95 -3.04
C LEU A 271 -8.84 -20.35 -3.08
N ASN A 272 -8.72 -20.94 -4.26
CA ASN A 272 -8.13 -22.27 -4.41
C ASN A 272 -6.62 -22.24 -4.20
N TYR A 273 -5.96 -21.16 -4.62
CA TYR A 273 -4.54 -20.95 -4.40
C TYR A 273 -4.18 -20.92 -2.91
N LEU A 274 -4.92 -20.14 -2.13
CA LEU A 274 -4.76 -20.02 -0.67
C LEU A 274 -4.90 -21.38 0.02
N ARG A 275 -5.95 -22.14 -0.33
CA ARG A 275 -6.21 -23.46 0.26
C ARG A 275 -5.12 -24.47 -0.07
N ARG A 276 -4.65 -24.49 -1.32
CA ARG A 276 -3.58 -25.41 -1.76
C ARG A 276 -2.23 -25.12 -1.10
N HIS A 277 -1.99 -23.87 -0.71
CA HIS A 277 -0.72 -23.41 -0.16
C HIS A 277 -0.85 -22.96 1.30
N GLU A 278 -1.86 -23.43 2.04
CA GLU A 278 -2.12 -23.01 3.43
C GLU A 278 -0.88 -23.21 4.32
N ALA A 279 -0.15 -24.32 4.15
CA ALA A 279 1.03 -24.64 4.94
C ALA A 279 2.19 -23.64 4.74
N THR A 280 2.36 -23.08 3.53
CA THR A 280 3.45 -22.15 3.22
C THR A 280 3.02 -20.69 3.36
N LEU A 281 1.78 -20.36 2.99
CA LEU A 281 1.23 -19.01 3.06
C LEU A 281 0.75 -18.64 4.46
N GLY A 282 0.22 -19.60 5.24
CA GLY A 282 -0.35 -19.33 6.56
C GLY A 282 0.64 -18.74 7.57
N ALA A 283 1.94 -19.01 7.37
CA ALA A 283 3.02 -18.42 8.16
C ALA A 283 3.65 -17.17 7.50
N ASN A 284 3.37 -16.91 6.22
CA ASN A 284 3.96 -15.80 5.46
C ASN A 284 2.97 -14.64 5.31
N VAL A 285 2.71 -13.96 6.42
CA VAL A 285 1.75 -12.86 6.49
C VAL A 285 2.11 -11.71 5.55
N GLY A 286 3.40 -11.43 5.37
CA GLY A 286 3.81 -10.37 4.45
C GLY A 286 3.39 -10.64 3.00
N LEU A 287 3.38 -11.91 2.57
CA LEU A 287 2.87 -12.31 1.25
C LEU A 287 1.34 -12.27 1.19
N LEU A 288 0.64 -12.69 2.25
CA LEU A 288 -0.82 -12.55 2.35
C LEU A 288 -1.26 -11.07 2.25
N LEU A 289 -0.55 -10.17 2.95
CA LEU A 289 -0.81 -8.74 2.88
C LEU A 289 -0.51 -8.16 1.50
N ASP A 290 0.58 -8.59 0.86
CA ASP A 290 0.90 -8.19 -0.51
C ASP A 290 -0.22 -8.59 -1.50
N MET A 291 -0.80 -9.79 -1.36
CA MET A 291 -1.97 -10.20 -2.15
C MET A 291 -3.18 -9.27 -1.94
N CYS A 292 -3.46 -8.86 -0.69
CA CYS A 292 -4.51 -7.89 -0.38
C CYS A 292 -4.24 -6.52 -1.02
N ILE A 293 -3.01 -6.00 -0.93
CA ILE A 293 -2.59 -4.73 -1.55
C ILE A 293 -2.78 -4.79 -3.07
N GLN A 294 -2.43 -5.90 -3.72
CA GLN A 294 -2.62 -6.08 -5.15
C GLN A 294 -4.10 -5.99 -5.54
N VAL A 295 -4.99 -6.68 -4.83
CA VAL A 295 -6.45 -6.58 -5.02
C VAL A 295 -6.94 -5.15 -4.80
N CYS A 296 -6.48 -4.50 -3.73
CA CYS A 296 -6.84 -3.11 -3.40
C CYS A 296 -6.46 -2.14 -4.53
N LYS A 297 -5.27 -2.28 -5.13
CA LYS A 297 -4.86 -1.46 -6.29
C LYS A 297 -5.80 -1.66 -7.49
N GLY A 298 -6.23 -2.89 -7.76
CA GLY A 298 -7.22 -3.19 -8.80
C GLY A 298 -8.57 -2.53 -8.52
N MET A 299 -9.07 -2.64 -7.28
CA MET A 299 -10.34 -2.04 -6.88
C MET A 299 -10.31 -0.50 -6.87
N ALA A 300 -9.20 0.09 -6.44
CA ALA A 300 -9.00 1.55 -6.50
C ALA A 300 -8.97 2.06 -7.94
N TYR A 301 -8.43 1.28 -8.88
CA TYR A 301 -8.52 1.60 -10.30
C TYR A 301 -9.97 1.56 -10.79
N LEU A 302 -10.75 0.53 -10.44
CA LEU A 302 -12.18 0.45 -10.80
C LEU A 302 -12.99 1.63 -10.23
N GLU A 303 -12.79 1.99 -8.95
CA GLU A 303 -13.45 3.13 -8.31
C GLU A 303 -13.18 4.44 -9.07
N ARG A 304 -11.92 4.69 -9.48
CA ARG A 304 -11.54 5.88 -10.25
C ARG A 304 -12.19 5.97 -11.64
N HIS A 305 -12.59 4.82 -12.20
CA HIS A 305 -13.26 4.74 -13.49
C HIS A 305 -14.77 4.56 -13.34
N ASN A 306 -15.32 4.78 -12.13
CA ASN A 306 -16.76 4.69 -11.81
C ASN A 306 -17.36 3.30 -12.07
N TYR A 307 -16.58 2.24 -11.81
CA TYR A 307 -17.02 0.85 -11.88
C TYR A 307 -17.24 0.27 -10.48
N ILE A 308 -18.39 -0.38 -10.31
CA ILE A 308 -18.72 -1.14 -9.09
C ILE A 308 -18.67 -2.63 -9.43
N HIS A 309 -17.83 -3.39 -8.74
CA HIS A 309 -17.58 -4.81 -8.96
C HIS A 309 -18.76 -5.70 -8.53
N ARG A 310 -19.40 -5.42 -7.38
CA ARG A 310 -20.63 -6.08 -6.85
C ARG A 310 -20.49 -7.53 -6.37
N ASP A 311 -19.49 -8.26 -6.86
CA ASP A 311 -19.20 -9.65 -6.47
C ASP A 311 -17.71 -9.85 -6.10
N LEU A 312 -17.10 -8.91 -5.38
CA LEU A 312 -15.70 -9.05 -4.98
C LEU A 312 -15.55 -10.14 -3.90
N ALA A 313 -14.71 -11.14 -4.18
CA ALA A 313 -14.38 -12.24 -3.27
C ALA A 313 -13.11 -12.95 -3.72
N ALA A 314 -12.47 -13.74 -2.86
CA ALA A 314 -11.26 -14.48 -3.23
C ALA A 314 -11.47 -15.47 -4.39
N ARG A 315 -12.70 -15.94 -4.62
CA ARG A 315 -13.04 -16.77 -5.79
C ARG A 315 -12.96 -16.03 -7.13
N ASN A 316 -13.17 -14.71 -7.11
CA ASN A 316 -13.19 -13.82 -8.27
C ASN A 316 -11.89 -13.01 -8.38
N CYS A 317 -10.85 -13.40 -7.65
CA CYS A 317 -9.48 -12.95 -7.88
C CYS A 317 -8.69 -14.13 -8.46
N LEU A 318 -7.82 -13.88 -9.43
CA LEU A 318 -7.00 -14.90 -10.06
C LEU A 318 -5.51 -14.69 -9.76
N VAL A 319 -4.77 -15.79 -9.71
CA VAL A 319 -3.34 -15.80 -9.40
C VAL A 319 -2.53 -16.20 -10.64
N GLY A 320 -1.61 -15.33 -11.01
CA GLY A 320 -0.66 -15.51 -12.11
C GLY A 320 0.72 -15.88 -11.59
N SER A 321 1.72 -15.91 -12.47
CA SER A 321 3.12 -16.14 -12.09
C SER A 321 3.60 -15.13 -11.03
N GLU A 322 4.61 -15.50 -10.23
CA GLU A 322 5.23 -14.64 -9.21
C GLU A 322 4.26 -14.07 -8.16
N ASN A 323 3.21 -14.83 -7.82
CA ASN A 323 2.15 -14.42 -6.88
C ASN A 323 1.45 -13.11 -7.28
N VAL A 324 1.38 -12.80 -8.58
CA VAL A 324 0.57 -11.68 -9.06
C VAL A 324 -0.91 -12.02 -8.87
N VAL A 325 -1.64 -11.16 -8.17
CA VAL A 325 -3.08 -11.27 -7.97
C VAL A 325 -3.78 -10.21 -8.79
N LYS A 326 -4.79 -10.63 -9.55
CA LYS A 326 -5.62 -9.75 -10.36
C LYS A 326 -7.09 -9.97 -10.04
N VAL A 327 -7.87 -8.89 -9.96
CA VAL A 327 -9.32 -8.95 -9.83
C VAL A 327 -9.91 -9.38 -11.18
N ALA A 328 -10.81 -10.37 -11.15
CA ALA A 328 -11.43 -10.97 -12.32
C ALA A 328 -12.95 -10.88 -12.20
N ASP A 329 -13.68 -11.34 -13.23
CA ASP A 329 -15.14 -11.38 -13.24
C ASP A 329 -15.84 -10.02 -12.98
N PHE A 330 -15.11 -8.91 -13.10
CA PHE A 330 -15.69 -7.58 -13.27
C PHE A 330 -16.41 -7.44 -14.62
N GLY A 331 -16.48 -8.50 -15.44
CA GLY A 331 -17.32 -8.67 -16.63
C GLY A 331 -18.82 -8.54 -16.38
N LEU A 332 -19.21 -8.49 -15.11
CA LEU A 332 -20.57 -8.26 -14.61
C LEU A 332 -20.63 -6.99 -13.74
N ALA A 333 -19.52 -6.24 -13.68
CA ALA A 333 -19.44 -4.95 -13.01
C ALA A 333 -20.21 -3.93 -13.84
N ARG A 334 -20.86 -3.00 -13.14
CA ARG A 334 -21.71 -2.00 -13.78
C ARG A 334 -21.03 -0.65 -13.73
N TYR A 335 -21.03 0.05 -14.86
CA TYR A 335 -20.66 1.45 -14.92
C TYR A 335 -21.76 2.30 -14.28
N VAL A 336 -21.41 3.16 -13.32
CA VAL A 336 -22.39 3.94 -12.55
C VAL A 336 -21.87 5.35 -12.31
N LEU A 337 -22.50 6.35 -12.93
CA LEU A 337 -22.10 7.76 -12.85
C LEU A 337 -22.17 8.34 -11.43
N ASP A 338 -23.19 7.99 -10.65
CA ASP A 338 -23.44 8.56 -9.32
C ASP A 338 -23.01 7.64 -8.15
N ASP A 339 -22.08 6.69 -8.40
CA ASP A 339 -21.55 5.72 -7.42
C ASP A 339 -22.63 4.95 -6.62
N GLN A 340 -23.84 4.84 -7.17
CA GLN A 340 -24.96 4.15 -6.54
C GLN A 340 -25.86 3.48 -7.58
N TYR A 341 -26.14 2.21 -7.35
CA TYR A 341 -27.04 1.43 -8.18
C TYR A 341 -27.97 0.57 -7.33
N THR A 342 -29.28 0.73 -7.55
CA THR A 342 -30.30 -0.12 -6.93
C THR A 342 -30.75 -1.17 -7.95
N SER A 343 -30.52 -2.44 -7.62
CA SER A 343 -30.93 -3.54 -8.51
C SER A 343 -32.44 -3.78 -8.45
N SER A 344 -33.02 -4.33 -9.52
CA SER A 344 -34.42 -4.77 -9.50
C SER A 344 -34.63 -5.92 -8.50
N GLY A 345 -35.82 -5.97 -7.91
CA GLY A 345 -36.20 -7.00 -6.93
C GLY A 345 -36.01 -8.42 -7.50
N GLY A 346 -35.34 -9.30 -6.75
CA GLY A 346 -35.05 -10.69 -7.14
C GLY A 346 -33.61 -10.95 -7.63
N THR A 347 -32.75 -9.94 -7.68
CA THR A 347 -31.34 -10.10 -8.03
C THR A 347 -30.60 -10.99 -7.02
N LYS A 348 -29.95 -12.06 -7.47
CA LYS A 348 -29.10 -12.93 -6.63
C LYS A 348 -27.71 -12.29 -6.45
N PHE A 349 -27.21 -12.25 -5.21
CA PHE A 349 -25.90 -11.71 -4.87
C PHE A 349 -25.27 -12.52 -3.71
N PRO A 350 -23.94 -12.43 -3.49
CA PRO A 350 -23.24 -13.24 -2.49
C PRO A 350 -23.48 -12.75 -1.06
N ILE A 351 -24.54 -13.25 -0.41
CA ILE A 351 -25.00 -12.77 0.92
C ILE A 351 -23.87 -12.64 1.96
N LYS A 352 -22.94 -13.58 2.03
CA LYS A 352 -21.85 -13.57 3.03
C LYS A 352 -20.77 -12.51 2.80
N TRP A 353 -20.77 -11.85 1.65
CA TRP A 353 -19.88 -10.74 1.27
C TRP A 353 -20.63 -9.41 1.18
N ALA A 354 -21.94 -9.40 1.41
CA ALA A 354 -22.78 -8.22 1.21
C ALA A 354 -22.91 -7.37 2.48
N PRO A 355 -22.79 -6.04 2.40
CA PRO A 355 -23.04 -5.12 3.50
C PRO A 355 -24.53 -4.94 3.80
N PRO A 356 -24.91 -4.38 4.98
CA PRO A 356 -26.30 -4.18 5.38
C PRO A 356 -27.18 -3.47 4.35
N GLU A 357 -26.68 -2.44 3.68
CA GLU A 357 -27.44 -1.68 2.67
C GLU A 357 -27.74 -2.49 1.40
N VAL A 358 -26.86 -3.42 1.03
CA VAL A 358 -27.12 -4.37 -0.07
C VAL A 358 -28.13 -5.43 0.38
N LEU A 359 -28.01 -5.94 1.61
CA LEU A 359 -28.94 -6.92 2.17
C LEU A 359 -30.37 -6.38 2.28
N ASN A 360 -30.53 -5.13 2.70
CA ASN A 360 -31.82 -4.52 2.98
C ASN A 360 -32.46 -3.90 1.74
N TYR A 361 -31.65 -3.27 0.88
CA TYR A 361 -32.14 -2.39 -0.18
C TYR A 361 -31.56 -2.70 -1.55
N THR A 362 -30.71 -3.73 -1.69
CA THR A 362 -30.03 -4.07 -2.96
C THR A 362 -29.29 -2.89 -3.58
N ARG A 363 -28.75 -1.99 -2.73
CA ARG A 363 -28.04 -0.76 -3.12
C ARG A 363 -26.54 -1.02 -3.13
N PHE A 364 -25.97 -1.07 -4.32
CA PHE A 364 -24.54 -1.25 -4.56
C PHE A 364 -23.86 0.11 -4.78
N SER A 365 -22.62 0.22 -4.33
CA SER A 365 -21.73 1.39 -4.45
C SER A 365 -20.26 0.96 -4.35
N SER A 366 -19.32 1.87 -4.62
CA SER A 366 -17.91 1.68 -4.26
C SER A 366 -17.73 1.24 -2.80
N LYS A 367 -18.57 1.75 -1.88
CA LYS A 367 -18.52 1.43 -0.45
C LYS A 367 -19.02 0.01 -0.15
N SER A 368 -19.94 -0.50 -0.94
CA SER A 368 -20.33 -1.91 -0.85
C SER A 368 -19.20 -2.85 -1.28
N ASP A 369 -18.38 -2.45 -2.26
CA ASP A 369 -17.17 -3.19 -2.64
C ASP A 369 -16.08 -3.11 -1.57
N VAL A 370 -15.98 -1.99 -0.83
CA VAL A 370 -15.08 -1.87 0.33
C VAL A 370 -15.45 -2.87 1.43
N TRP A 371 -16.74 -3.09 1.69
CA TRP A 371 -17.17 -4.15 2.62
C TRP A 371 -16.76 -5.53 2.12
N ALA A 372 -17.03 -5.83 0.85
CA ALA A 372 -16.67 -7.10 0.22
C ALA A 372 -15.14 -7.32 0.24
N TYR A 373 -14.35 -6.26 0.08
CA TYR A 373 -12.89 -6.28 0.24
C TYR A 373 -12.48 -6.66 1.66
N GLY A 374 -13.16 -6.15 2.71
CA GLY A 374 -12.92 -6.57 4.09
C GLY A 374 -13.15 -8.07 4.31
N VAL A 375 -14.21 -8.62 3.72
CA VAL A 375 -14.47 -10.07 3.74
C VAL A 375 -13.42 -10.84 2.93
N LEU A 376 -12.98 -10.33 1.79
CA LEU A 376 -11.89 -10.92 1.00
C LEU A 376 -10.58 -10.96 1.78
N MET A 377 -10.22 -9.88 2.49
CA MET A 377 -9.05 -9.88 3.37
C MET A 377 -9.19 -10.99 4.42
N TRP A 378 -10.37 -11.15 5.02
CA TRP A 378 -10.63 -12.25 5.95
C TRP A 378 -10.42 -13.62 5.30
N GLU A 379 -10.87 -13.83 4.06
CA GLU A 379 -10.59 -15.05 3.30
C GLU A 379 -9.07 -15.27 3.13
N VAL A 380 -8.33 -14.24 2.72
CA VAL A 380 -6.87 -14.31 2.53
C VAL A 380 -6.16 -14.71 3.84
N PHE A 381 -6.46 -14.01 4.94
CA PHE A 381 -5.85 -14.28 6.25
C PHE A 381 -6.32 -15.58 6.92
N THR A 382 -7.40 -16.20 6.43
CA THR A 382 -7.82 -17.54 6.87
C THR A 382 -7.40 -18.64 5.90
N CYS A 383 -6.60 -18.32 4.88
CA CYS A 383 -6.24 -19.23 3.79
C CYS A 383 -7.46 -19.86 3.10
N GLY A 384 -8.50 -19.05 2.89
CA GLY A 384 -9.68 -19.41 2.10
C GLY A 384 -10.78 -20.13 2.87
N LYS A 385 -10.91 -19.89 4.19
CA LYS A 385 -12.09 -20.39 4.93
C LYS A 385 -13.36 -19.72 4.41
N MET A 386 -14.49 -20.39 4.62
CA MET A 386 -15.80 -19.83 4.29
C MET A 386 -16.19 -18.77 5.32
N PRO A 387 -16.50 -17.52 4.92
CA PRO A 387 -17.03 -16.51 5.84
C PRO A 387 -18.25 -17.05 6.61
N TYR A 388 -18.32 -16.76 7.91
CA TYR A 388 -19.37 -17.23 8.81
C TYR A 388 -19.52 -18.77 8.87
N GLY A 389 -18.51 -19.52 8.41
CA GLY A 389 -18.48 -20.98 8.47
C GLY A 389 -19.72 -21.64 7.86
N ARG A 390 -20.41 -22.45 8.68
CA ARG A 390 -21.57 -23.26 8.29
C ARG A 390 -22.92 -22.54 8.44
N LEU A 391 -22.93 -21.28 8.88
CA LEU A 391 -24.18 -20.53 9.02
C LEU A 391 -24.90 -20.39 7.68
N LYS A 392 -26.22 -20.53 7.71
CA LYS A 392 -27.12 -20.29 6.58
C LYS A 392 -27.17 -18.80 6.27
N ASN A 393 -27.47 -18.46 5.02
CA ASN A 393 -27.54 -17.06 4.57
C ASN A 393 -28.52 -16.22 5.42
N THR A 394 -29.66 -16.77 5.84
CA THR A 394 -30.63 -16.08 6.70
C THR A 394 -30.04 -15.71 8.07
N GLU A 395 -29.25 -16.59 8.66
CA GLU A 395 -28.59 -16.36 9.95
C GLU A 395 -27.45 -15.32 9.82
N VAL A 396 -26.77 -15.31 8.68
CA VAL A 396 -25.74 -14.30 8.38
C VAL A 396 -26.37 -12.92 8.24
N VAL A 397 -27.49 -12.80 7.52
CA VAL A 397 -28.24 -11.54 7.41
C VAL A 397 -28.62 -11.00 8.79
N GLU A 398 -29.20 -11.83 9.65
CA GLU A 398 -29.60 -11.44 11.01
C GLU A 398 -28.41 -10.96 11.85
N ARG A 399 -27.26 -11.65 11.75
CA ARG A 399 -26.03 -11.25 12.47
C ARG A 399 -25.49 -9.91 11.98
N VAL A 400 -25.35 -9.75 10.66
CA VAL A 400 -24.82 -8.53 10.05
C VAL A 400 -25.72 -7.33 10.38
N GLN A 401 -27.04 -7.49 10.34
CA GLN A 401 -28.00 -6.45 10.73
C GLN A 401 -27.90 -6.06 12.22
N ARG A 402 -27.50 -7.00 13.09
CA ARG A 402 -27.22 -6.75 14.52
C ARG A 402 -25.81 -6.20 14.79
N GLY A 403 -25.03 -5.91 13.75
CA GLY A 403 -23.65 -5.44 13.87
C GLY A 403 -22.63 -6.54 14.22
N ILE A 404 -23.02 -7.82 14.14
CA ILE A 404 -22.13 -8.95 14.39
C ILE A 404 -21.39 -9.31 13.10
N ILE A 405 -20.09 -9.03 13.06
CA ILE A 405 -19.21 -9.26 11.91
C ILE A 405 -18.29 -10.47 12.09
N LEU A 406 -17.44 -10.76 11.10
CA LEU A 406 -16.49 -11.87 11.14
C LEU A 406 -15.47 -11.69 12.27
N GLU A 407 -15.21 -12.77 13.01
CA GLU A 407 -14.14 -12.80 14.01
C GLU A 407 -12.77 -12.69 13.37
N ARG A 408 -11.80 -12.12 14.09
CA ARG A 408 -10.43 -12.00 13.61
C ARG A 408 -9.81 -13.38 13.28
N PRO A 409 -9.21 -13.57 12.08
CA PRO A 409 -8.46 -14.78 11.75
C PRO A 409 -7.30 -15.05 12.70
N LYS A 410 -6.98 -16.31 13.00
CA LYS A 410 -5.82 -16.65 13.87
C LYS A 410 -4.46 -16.30 13.26
N ALA A 411 -4.33 -16.38 11.93
CA ALA A 411 -3.12 -16.01 11.19
C ALA A 411 -3.10 -14.52 10.79
N CYS A 412 -4.20 -13.79 11.04
CA CYS A 412 -4.13 -12.35 11.11
C CYS A 412 -3.44 -12.04 12.44
N PHE A 413 -2.20 -11.55 12.35
CA PHE A 413 -1.39 -11.20 13.51
C PHE A 413 -2.20 -10.42 14.55
N LYS A 414 -2.00 -10.75 15.83
CA LYS A 414 -2.30 -9.81 16.92
C LYS A 414 -1.43 -8.56 16.76
N GLU A 415 -0.24 -8.77 16.18
CA GLU A 415 0.88 -7.89 15.93
C GLU A 415 0.67 -6.84 14.81
N VAL A 416 -0.31 -7.01 13.92
CA VAL A 416 -0.66 -5.95 12.92
C VAL A 416 -1.46 -4.83 13.58
N TYR A 417 -2.06 -5.09 14.74
CA TYR A 417 -2.91 -4.16 15.47
C TYR A 417 -2.71 -4.31 16.99
N GLU A 418 -1.45 -4.34 17.46
CA GLU A 418 -1.19 -4.33 18.90
C GLU A 418 -1.60 -3.00 19.50
N ILE A 419 -1.19 -1.92 18.84
CA ILE A 419 -1.47 -0.55 19.23
C ILE A 419 -1.66 0.34 17.98
N ALA A 420 -2.69 1.18 18.01
CA ALA A 420 -2.92 2.21 16.99
C ALA A 420 -2.53 3.58 17.55
N PHE A 421 -1.77 4.35 16.76
CA PHE A 421 -1.30 5.69 17.14
C PHE A 421 -2.05 6.75 16.36
N PHE A 422 -2.73 7.64 17.07
CA PHE A 422 -3.47 8.77 16.51
C PHE A 422 -2.67 10.06 16.67
N PRO A 423 -2.82 11.01 15.73
CA PRO A 423 -2.09 12.28 15.80
C PRO A 423 -2.59 13.17 16.95
N GLU A 424 -1.88 14.27 17.18
CA GLU A 424 -2.35 15.36 18.05
C GLU A 424 -3.66 15.94 17.50
N ALA A 425 -4.55 16.38 18.40
CA ALA A 425 -5.90 16.86 18.08
C ALA A 425 -6.73 15.80 17.32
N CYS A 426 -6.66 14.53 17.77
CA CYS A 426 -7.42 13.42 17.18
C CYS A 426 -8.91 13.42 17.55
N ASP A 427 -9.32 14.26 18.50
CA ASP A 427 -10.71 14.56 18.79
C ASP A 427 -11.31 15.51 17.74
N TYR A 428 -10.72 16.69 17.58
CA TYR A 428 -11.13 17.69 16.61
C TYR A 428 -10.05 18.78 16.41
N LEU A 429 -10.14 19.47 15.28
CA LEU A 429 -9.35 20.67 14.99
C LEU A 429 -10.29 21.85 14.79
N ALA A 430 -10.44 22.70 15.81
CA ALA A 430 -11.34 23.85 15.74
C ALA A 430 -10.70 25.07 15.06
N ASP A 431 -11.55 25.95 14.52
CA ASP A 431 -11.13 27.16 13.79
C ASP A 431 -10.66 28.30 14.70
N ASN A 432 -11.10 28.32 15.96
CA ASN A 432 -10.75 29.36 16.92
C ASN A 432 -10.67 28.84 18.35
N LYS A 433 -10.00 29.61 19.21
CA LYS A 433 -9.71 29.26 20.61
C LYS A 433 -10.95 29.06 21.48
N LYS A 434 -12.01 29.83 21.25
CA LYS A 434 -13.25 29.72 22.04
C LYS A 434 -13.90 28.37 21.82
N ASP A 435 -13.92 27.91 20.57
CA ASP A 435 -14.49 26.61 20.22
C ASP A 435 -13.63 25.46 20.75
N ILE A 436 -12.29 25.61 20.77
CA ILE A 436 -11.39 24.63 21.41
C ILE A 436 -11.76 24.46 22.89
N ILE A 437 -11.92 25.56 23.62
CA ILE A 437 -12.26 25.47 25.05
C ILE A 437 -13.67 24.91 25.25
N ALA A 438 -14.64 25.34 24.43
CA ALA A 438 -16.03 24.93 24.56
C ALA A 438 -16.28 23.45 24.21
N MET A 439 -15.49 22.88 23.30
CA MET A 439 -15.63 21.48 22.88
C MET A 439 -14.72 20.53 23.67
N ALA A 440 -13.83 21.04 24.52
CA ALA A 440 -12.98 20.21 25.36
C ALA A 440 -13.81 19.37 26.32
N GLN A 441 -13.40 18.13 26.52
CA GLN A 441 -14.11 17.16 27.36
C GLN A 441 -13.18 16.59 28.43
N PRO A 442 -13.71 16.18 29.58
CA PRO A 442 -12.88 15.51 30.58
C PRO A 442 -12.55 14.09 30.07
N LEU A 443 -11.51 13.46 30.63
CA LEU A 443 -11.10 12.11 30.20
C LEU A 443 -12.15 11.02 30.51
N ASN A 444 -13.15 11.29 31.35
CA ASN A 444 -14.31 10.44 31.58
C ASN A 444 -15.53 10.83 30.71
N GLY A 445 -15.36 11.78 29.79
CA GLY A 445 -16.39 12.25 28.86
C GLY A 445 -16.68 11.25 27.72
N PRO A 446 -17.70 11.56 26.89
CA PRO A 446 -18.22 10.63 25.88
C PRO A 446 -17.18 10.27 24.80
N THR A 447 -16.30 11.20 24.41
CA THR A 447 -15.28 10.91 23.38
C THR A 447 -14.33 9.80 23.83
N VAL A 448 -13.76 9.92 25.03
CA VAL A 448 -12.85 8.90 25.56
C VAL A 448 -13.60 7.62 25.91
N ALA A 449 -14.85 7.70 26.40
CA ALA A 449 -15.68 6.51 26.61
C ALA A 449 -15.88 5.69 25.32
N ASN A 450 -16.16 6.36 24.19
CA ASN A 450 -16.28 5.69 22.90
C ASN A 450 -14.97 5.03 22.47
N TYR A 451 -13.82 5.69 22.65
CA TYR A 451 -12.52 5.08 22.36
C TYR A 451 -12.20 3.89 23.26
N LYS A 452 -12.59 3.92 24.54
CA LYS A 452 -12.46 2.77 25.45
C LYS A 452 -13.27 1.57 24.97
N GLU A 453 -14.50 1.78 24.51
CA GLU A 453 -15.32 0.73 23.92
C GLU A 453 -14.73 0.22 22.59
N ILE A 454 -14.23 1.10 21.72
CA ILE A 454 -13.53 0.70 20.48
C ILE A 454 -12.32 -0.18 20.80
N ALA A 455 -11.48 0.21 21.77
CA ALA A 455 -10.32 -0.57 22.20
C ALA A 455 -10.74 -1.96 22.70
N LYS A 456 -11.78 -2.02 23.54
CA LYS A 456 -12.30 -3.26 24.14
C LYS A 456 -12.95 -4.19 23.12
N MET A 457 -13.74 -3.65 22.20
CA MET A 457 -14.41 -4.40 21.14
C MET A 457 -13.40 -5.00 20.15
N ASN A 458 -12.37 -4.23 19.79
CA ASN A 458 -11.38 -4.66 18.80
C ASN A 458 -10.14 -5.34 19.41
N LYS A 459 -10.03 -5.38 20.74
CA LYS A 459 -8.88 -5.97 21.47
C LYS A 459 -7.55 -5.36 21.02
N ILE A 460 -7.52 -4.03 20.93
CA ILE A 460 -6.41 -3.22 20.46
C ILE A 460 -6.06 -2.15 21.50
N TRP A 461 -4.78 -1.79 21.61
CA TRP A 461 -4.37 -0.62 22.39
C TRP A 461 -4.50 0.66 21.54
N LEU A 462 -4.86 1.78 22.14
CA LEU A 462 -4.97 3.06 21.43
C LEU A 462 -4.05 4.08 22.10
N SER A 463 -3.18 4.72 21.33
CA SER A 463 -2.43 5.92 21.70
C SER A 463 -3.15 7.11 21.07
N LEU A 464 -3.80 7.92 21.90
CA LEU A 464 -4.55 9.11 21.47
C LEU A 464 -3.69 10.34 21.70
N GLY A 465 -3.11 10.85 20.62
CA GLY A 465 -1.92 11.68 20.63
C GLY A 465 -2.02 13.13 21.07
N GLY A 466 -3.13 13.56 21.66
CA GLY A 466 -3.33 14.93 22.12
C GLY A 466 -4.79 15.32 22.04
N LEU A 467 -5.55 14.97 23.08
CA LEU A 467 -6.94 15.35 23.27
C LEU A 467 -7.02 16.70 23.98
N HIS A 468 -8.03 17.50 23.63
CA HIS A 468 -8.35 18.73 24.35
C HIS A 468 -9.12 18.36 25.62
N GLU A 469 -8.38 18.18 26.72
CA GLU A 469 -8.92 17.80 28.03
C GLU A 469 -9.45 19.03 28.77
N SER A 470 -10.73 19.03 29.12
CA SER A 470 -11.28 20.04 30.03
C SER A 470 -10.81 19.77 31.46
N LEU A 471 -10.35 20.81 32.15
CA LEU A 471 -9.95 20.72 33.54
C LEU A 471 -11.05 21.29 34.45
N ASP A 472 -11.53 20.47 35.39
CA ASP A 472 -12.42 20.92 36.46
C ASP A 472 -11.71 22.08 37.20
N ASN A 473 -12.36 23.25 37.26
CA ASN A 473 -11.97 24.47 38.01
C ASN A 473 -11.25 25.62 37.27
N THR A 474 -11.03 25.61 35.95
CA THR A 474 -10.35 26.75 35.28
C THR A 474 -11.18 27.57 34.30
N GLY A 475 -12.32 27.04 33.82
CA GLY A 475 -13.33 27.71 32.98
C GLY A 475 -12.88 28.19 31.59
N ASN A 476 -11.60 28.57 31.45
CA ASN A 476 -11.02 29.21 30.28
C ASN A 476 -9.74 28.50 29.78
N HIS A 477 -9.26 27.45 30.46
CA HIS A 477 -8.06 26.73 30.05
C HIS A 477 -8.31 25.22 30.00
N ILE A 478 -7.53 24.55 29.15
CA ILE A 478 -7.57 23.11 28.91
C ILE A 478 -6.17 22.51 29.05
N SER A 479 -6.07 21.19 28.94
CA SER A 479 -4.80 20.50 28.71
C SER A 479 -4.78 19.85 27.33
N ASN A 480 -3.59 19.80 26.72
CA ASN A 480 -3.31 18.97 25.55
C ASN A 480 -2.75 17.64 26.07
N THR A 481 -3.57 16.58 26.01
CA THR A 481 -3.38 15.37 26.79
C THR A 481 -3.26 14.13 25.90
N HIS A 482 -2.10 13.48 25.94
CA HIS A 482 -1.85 12.21 25.28
C HIS A 482 -2.19 11.07 26.24
N ILE A 483 -3.14 10.22 25.86
CA ILE A 483 -3.51 9.04 26.67
C ILE A 483 -3.25 7.73 25.92
N VAL A 484 -2.99 6.67 26.69
CA VAL A 484 -2.93 5.30 26.17
C VAL A 484 -4.03 4.47 26.81
N ILE A 485 -4.82 3.79 25.97
CA ILE A 485 -5.91 2.90 26.36
C ILE A 485 -5.50 1.46 26.01
N ASN A 486 -5.60 0.52 26.95
CA ASN A 486 -5.31 -0.89 26.70
C ASN A 486 -6.48 -1.64 26.02
N SER A 487 -6.25 -2.90 25.65
CA SER A 487 -7.24 -3.78 25.00
C SER A 487 -8.46 -4.13 25.87
N GLU A 488 -8.42 -3.78 27.15
CA GLU A 488 -9.49 -3.95 28.13
C GLU A 488 -10.35 -2.68 28.24
N GLY A 489 -9.93 -1.59 27.59
CA GLY A 489 -10.58 -0.30 27.61
C GLY A 489 -10.19 0.55 28.82
N GLU A 490 -9.03 0.32 29.44
CA GLU A 490 -8.53 1.08 30.59
C GLU A 490 -7.48 2.11 30.14
N ILE A 491 -7.53 3.32 30.70
CA ILE A 491 -6.47 4.32 30.47
C ILE A 491 -5.28 3.92 31.36
N VAL A 492 -4.20 3.47 30.72
CA VAL A 492 -2.99 2.97 31.41
C VAL A 492 -1.89 4.03 31.54
N SER A 493 -2.01 5.15 30.81
CA SER A 493 -1.11 6.30 30.94
C SER A 493 -1.76 7.57 30.42
N THR A 494 -1.35 8.69 31.00
CA THR A 494 -1.83 10.04 30.69
C THR A 494 -0.67 11.01 30.80
N TYR A 495 -0.26 11.59 29.67
CA TYR A 495 0.76 12.64 29.61
C TYR A 495 0.10 13.97 29.20
N ARG A 496 0.38 15.04 29.94
CA ARG A 496 -0.05 16.39 29.59
C ARG A 496 1.14 17.16 29.06
N LYS A 497 1.00 17.75 27.87
CA LYS A 497 2.08 18.45 27.15
C LYS A 497 2.78 19.47 28.05
N ILE A 498 4.07 19.30 28.25
CA ILE A 498 4.85 20.20 29.13
C ILE A 498 5.40 21.41 28.36
N HIS A 499 5.77 21.24 27.09
CA HIS A 499 6.25 22.33 26.24
C HIS A 499 5.15 22.84 25.29
N LEU A 500 4.60 24.01 25.59
CA LEU A 500 3.59 24.66 24.75
C LEU A 500 4.24 25.41 23.59
N PHE A 501 3.61 25.37 22.42
CA PHE A 501 4.09 26.09 21.24
C PHE A 501 3.63 27.54 21.24
N ASP A 502 4.57 28.44 21.51
CA ASP A 502 4.36 29.88 21.52
C ASP A 502 5.29 30.56 20.50
N MET A 503 4.70 31.28 19.56
CA MET A 503 5.39 32.02 18.50
C MET A 503 4.68 33.35 18.27
N ASP A 504 5.37 34.45 18.54
CA ASP A 504 4.91 35.81 18.26
C ASP A 504 5.90 36.50 17.32
N ASN A 505 5.66 36.42 16.01
CA ASN A 505 6.50 37.05 15.01
C ASN A 505 5.94 38.43 14.64
N LYS A 506 6.46 39.46 15.30
CA LYS A 506 6.09 40.87 15.07
C LYS A 506 6.34 41.35 13.64
N ASN A 507 7.29 40.75 12.92
CA ASN A 507 7.64 41.16 11.56
C ASN A 507 6.68 40.61 10.51
N THR A 508 6.11 39.42 10.73
CA THR A 508 5.15 38.79 9.81
C THR A 508 3.69 38.95 10.28
N GLY A 509 3.47 39.44 11.50
CA GLY A 509 2.16 39.55 12.13
C GLY A 509 1.56 38.21 12.57
N VAL A 510 2.33 37.11 12.48
CA VAL A 510 1.87 35.77 12.85
C VAL A 510 2.07 35.56 14.35
N ARG A 511 0.96 35.47 15.10
CA ARG A 511 0.94 35.14 16.53
C ARG A 511 0.17 33.85 16.79
N LEU A 512 0.89 32.78 17.15
CA LEU A 512 0.38 31.47 17.55
C LEU A 512 0.84 31.20 18.98
N MET A 513 -0.06 31.32 19.96
CA MET A 513 0.26 31.10 21.36
C MET A 513 -0.68 30.01 21.90
N GLU A 514 -0.13 28.81 22.10
CA GLU A 514 -0.84 27.69 22.72
C GLU A 514 -1.08 27.98 24.21
N SER A 515 -0.16 28.70 24.86
CA SER A 515 -0.29 29.11 26.27
C SER A 515 -1.46 30.05 26.58
N ASP A 516 -2.06 30.68 25.56
CA ASP A 516 -3.25 31.53 25.76
C ASP A 516 -4.48 30.71 26.23
N TYR A 517 -4.49 29.38 26.05
CA TYR A 517 -5.63 28.52 26.35
C TYR A 517 -5.27 27.11 26.86
N VAL A 518 -4.00 26.70 26.78
CA VAL A 518 -3.52 25.41 27.31
C VAL A 518 -2.64 25.64 28.54
N LEU A 519 -2.81 24.85 29.59
CA LEU A 519 -1.88 24.82 30.72
C LEU A 519 -0.75 23.82 30.48
N PRO A 520 0.51 24.18 30.81
CA PRO A 520 1.63 23.25 30.67
C PRO A 520 1.50 22.12 31.72
N GLY A 521 1.81 20.90 31.29
CA GLY A 521 1.97 19.76 32.16
C GLY A 521 3.09 19.97 33.18
N LYS A 522 2.99 19.29 34.31
CA LYS A 522 3.88 19.49 35.48
C LYS A 522 4.85 18.34 35.75
N LYS A 523 4.76 17.26 34.97
CA LYS A 523 5.49 16.00 35.22
C LYS A 523 5.89 15.34 33.92
N ILE A 524 7.04 14.68 33.94
CA ILE A 524 7.45 13.71 32.92
C ILE A 524 7.01 12.34 33.42
N GLU A 525 6.17 11.66 32.66
CA GLU A 525 5.66 10.34 33.04
C GLU A 525 6.67 9.23 32.66
N PRO A 526 6.84 8.18 33.49
CA PRO A 526 7.72 7.07 33.16
C PRO A 526 7.18 6.26 31.97
N PRO A 527 8.05 5.57 31.21
CA PRO A 527 7.61 4.69 30.12
C PRO A 527 6.72 3.57 30.63
N ILE A 528 5.61 3.30 29.93
CA ILE A 528 4.69 2.22 30.26
C ILE A 528 5.01 0.95 29.47
N SER A 529 4.83 -0.22 30.08
CA SER A 529 4.91 -1.49 29.37
C SER A 529 3.69 -1.66 28.46
N THR A 530 3.93 -1.78 27.17
CA THR A 530 2.91 -2.09 26.17
C THR A 530 3.26 -3.41 25.47
N PRO A 531 2.34 -4.01 24.70
CA PRO A 531 2.63 -5.23 23.93
C PRO A 531 3.85 -5.11 23.00
N ILE A 532 4.13 -3.91 22.48
CA ILE A 532 5.25 -3.64 21.55
C ILE A 532 6.55 -3.16 22.23
N GLY A 533 6.56 -3.04 23.56
CA GLY A 533 7.72 -2.54 24.32
C GLY A 533 7.39 -1.39 25.28
N LYS A 534 8.41 -0.83 25.92
CA LYS A 534 8.29 0.29 26.87
C LYS A 534 8.08 1.61 26.13
N LEU A 535 6.85 2.10 26.18
CA LEU A 535 6.37 3.28 25.46
C LEU A 535 6.43 4.53 26.33
N ALA A 536 7.10 5.57 25.83
CA ALA A 536 7.16 6.88 26.46
C ALA A 536 6.32 7.90 25.68
N LEU A 537 5.55 8.71 26.43
CA LEU A 537 4.62 9.67 25.87
C LEU A 537 5.23 11.06 25.77
N SER A 538 5.08 11.69 24.61
CA SER A 538 5.36 13.11 24.39
C SER A 538 4.39 13.64 23.33
N ILE A 539 4.37 14.95 23.06
CA ILE A 539 3.49 15.57 22.05
C ILE A 539 4.23 16.64 21.27
N CYS A 540 4.24 16.51 19.94
CA CYS A 540 4.56 17.56 18.97
C CYS A 540 5.81 18.39 19.32
N TYR A 541 5.62 19.58 19.87
CA TYR A 541 6.68 20.54 20.18
C TYR A 541 7.75 19.99 21.14
N ASP A 542 7.38 19.01 21.98
CA ASP A 542 8.29 18.26 22.86
C ASP A 542 9.50 17.67 22.13
N MET A 543 9.34 17.31 20.85
CA MET A 543 10.42 16.74 20.02
C MET A 543 11.65 17.66 19.91
N ARG A 544 11.50 18.97 20.17
CA ARG A 544 12.60 19.93 20.07
C ARG A 544 13.54 19.89 21.26
N PHE A 545 13.11 19.31 22.37
CA PHE A 545 13.83 19.31 23.65
C PHE A 545 14.48 17.93 23.87
N PRO A 546 15.78 17.74 23.53
CA PRO A 546 16.46 16.46 23.69
C PRO A 546 16.44 15.95 25.14
N GLU A 547 16.43 16.85 26.12
CA GLU A 547 16.44 16.55 27.54
C GLU A 547 15.27 15.64 27.93
N LEU A 548 14.07 15.91 27.40
CA LEU A 548 12.90 15.07 27.63
C LEU A 548 13.11 13.65 27.09
N SER A 549 13.59 13.53 25.85
CA SER A 549 13.81 12.22 25.21
C SER A 549 14.92 11.40 25.86
N LEU A 550 16.02 12.06 26.28
CA LEU A 550 17.11 11.44 27.02
C LEU A 550 16.65 11.01 28.42
N SER A 551 15.84 11.84 29.09
CA SER A 551 15.24 11.48 30.37
C SER A 551 14.35 10.25 30.27
N LEU A 552 13.50 10.18 29.24
CA LEU A 552 12.63 9.03 28.99
C LEU A 552 13.44 7.77 28.67
N ARG A 553 14.52 7.92 27.90
CA ARG A 553 15.47 6.82 27.65
C ARG A 553 16.14 6.34 28.92
N ASN A 554 16.59 7.24 29.80
CA ASN A 554 17.20 6.90 31.09
C ASN A 554 16.23 6.18 32.03
N MET A 555 14.92 6.43 31.88
CA MET A 555 13.86 5.68 32.56
C MET A 555 13.51 4.33 31.87
N GLY A 556 14.26 3.96 30.83
CA GLY A 556 14.14 2.67 30.16
C GLY A 556 13.20 2.66 28.95
N ALA A 557 12.90 3.81 28.34
CA ALA A 557 12.11 3.84 27.11
C ALA A 557 12.78 3.02 26.01
N GLU A 558 11.95 2.29 25.26
CA GLU A 558 12.32 1.59 24.03
C GLU A 558 11.70 2.29 22.82
N ILE A 559 10.57 2.97 23.04
CA ILE A 559 9.78 3.67 22.03
C ILE A 559 9.43 5.06 22.56
N LEU A 560 9.68 6.09 21.75
CA LEU A 560 9.27 7.47 21.99
C LEU A 560 8.13 7.84 21.04
N THR A 561 7.16 8.61 21.53
CA THR A 561 6.03 9.06 20.71
C THR A 561 6.02 10.57 20.53
N TYR A 562 5.71 11.02 19.31
CA TYR A 562 5.52 12.45 19.00
C TYR A 562 4.30 12.66 18.10
N PRO A 563 3.09 12.32 18.56
CA PRO A 563 1.87 12.71 17.88
C PRO A 563 1.84 14.22 17.66
N SER A 564 1.47 14.64 16.44
CA SER A 564 1.68 16.03 16.04
C SER A 564 0.66 16.58 15.07
N ALA A 565 0.36 17.87 15.21
CA ALA A 565 -0.27 18.71 14.20
C ALA A 565 0.72 19.80 13.74
N PHE A 566 1.86 19.36 13.21
CA PHE A 566 3.04 20.18 12.97
C PHE A 566 2.83 21.18 11.80
N THR A 567 3.19 22.45 12.01
CA THR A 567 2.95 23.51 11.02
C THR A 567 3.74 23.28 9.73
N TYR A 568 3.14 23.64 8.58
CA TYR A 568 3.70 23.37 7.26
C TYR A 568 5.17 23.81 7.08
N GLN A 569 5.47 25.09 7.35
CA GLN A 569 6.79 25.67 7.08
C GLN A 569 7.92 25.00 7.89
N THR A 570 7.72 24.87 9.21
CA THR A 570 8.74 24.26 10.06
C THR A 570 8.74 22.74 9.92
N GLY A 571 7.62 22.13 9.53
CA GLY A 571 7.54 20.71 9.24
C GLY A 571 8.39 20.33 8.04
N ALA A 572 8.27 21.08 6.94
CA ALA A 572 9.08 20.87 5.73
C ALA A 572 10.59 20.92 6.01
N ALA A 573 11.02 21.77 6.94
CA ALA A 573 12.42 21.95 7.26
C ALA A 573 12.94 20.98 8.34
N HIS A 574 12.14 20.66 9.37
CA HIS A 574 12.66 20.07 10.61
C HIS A 574 12.03 18.74 11.00
N TRP A 575 10.83 18.40 10.50
CA TRP A 575 10.03 17.28 11.00
C TRP A 575 10.81 15.96 10.99
N GLU A 576 11.27 15.54 9.82
CA GLU A 576 12.03 14.30 9.68
C GLU A 576 13.36 14.37 10.44
N ILE A 577 14.09 15.48 10.31
CA ILE A 577 15.43 15.64 10.87
C ILE A 577 15.40 15.46 12.39
N LEU A 578 14.46 16.13 13.07
CA LEU A 578 14.34 16.07 14.52
C LEU A 578 13.92 14.67 14.98
N LEU A 579 12.93 14.04 14.33
CA LEU A 579 12.49 12.69 14.72
C LEU A 579 13.63 11.66 14.58
N ARG A 580 14.38 11.73 13.48
CA ARG A 580 15.54 10.85 13.25
C ARG A 580 16.64 11.12 14.26
N ALA A 581 16.92 12.39 14.58
CA ALA A 581 17.88 12.74 15.61
C ALA A 581 17.50 12.13 16.97
N ARG A 582 16.22 12.24 17.38
CA ARG A 582 15.71 11.64 18.62
C ARG A 582 15.86 10.12 18.61
N ALA A 583 15.56 9.45 17.50
CA ALA A 583 15.72 8.00 17.38
C ALA A 583 17.19 7.57 17.55
N ILE A 584 18.11 8.27 16.87
CA ILE A 584 19.55 7.96 16.86
C ILE A 584 20.18 8.21 18.23
N GLU A 585 19.97 9.39 18.81
CA GLU A 585 20.65 9.79 20.05
C GLU A 585 20.16 8.98 21.26
N THR A 586 18.87 8.65 21.28
CA THR A 586 18.27 7.85 22.35
C THR A 586 18.34 6.35 22.09
N GLN A 587 18.70 5.92 20.87
CA GLN A 587 18.63 4.53 20.41
C GLN A 587 17.28 3.88 20.79
N CYS A 588 16.20 4.61 20.50
CA CYS A 588 14.81 4.19 20.67
C CYS A 588 14.12 4.19 19.32
N TYR A 589 13.08 3.39 19.19
CA TYR A 589 12.12 3.62 18.11
C TYR A 589 11.42 4.97 18.32
N VAL A 590 11.09 5.65 17.23
CA VAL A 590 10.28 6.87 17.27
C VAL A 590 9.03 6.65 16.44
N ILE A 591 7.86 6.84 17.07
CA ILE A 591 6.55 6.76 16.42
C ILE A 591 5.91 8.14 16.44
N ALA A 592 5.69 8.72 15.28
CA ALA A 592 5.14 10.06 15.14
C ALA A 592 3.92 10.04 14.23
N ALA A 593 2.74 9.82 14.82
CA ALA A 593 1.46 9.98 14.12
C ALA A 593 1.21 11.47 13.84
N ALA A 594 0.80 11.83 12.64
CA ALA A 594 0.76 13.24 12.25
C ALA A 594 -0.51 13.62 11.50
N GLN A 595 -1.02 14.83 11.77
CA GLN A 595 -2.00 15.49 10.92
C GLN A 595 -1.34 15.96 9.63
N THR A 596 -2.08 15.88 8.52
CA THR A 596 -1.62 16.34 7.20
C THR A 596 -2.69 17.15 6.48
N GLY A 597 -2.25 17.98 5.54
CA GLY A 597 -3.12 18.74 4.64
C GLY A 597 -3.67 20.04 5.21
N THR A 598 -4.63 20.62 4.49
CA THR A 598 -5.30 21.88 4.85
C THR A 598 -6.49 21.60 5.75
N HIS A 599 -6.47 22.15 6.96
CA HIS A 599 -7.58 22.01 7.93
C HIS A 599 -8.58 23.14 7.82
N ASN A 600 -8.09 24.37 7.61
CA ASN A 600 -8.91 25.56 7.36
C ASN A 600 -8.09 26.65 6.65
N LYS A 601 -8.68 27.83 6.42
CA LYS A 601 -8.02 28.96 5.73
C LYS A 601 -6.69 29.41 6.35
N LYS A 602 -6.44 29.11 7.63
CA LYS A 602 -5.27 29.58 8.40
C LYS A 602 -4.34 28.45 8.85
N ARG A 603 -4.76 27.18 8.77
CA ARG A 603 -4.02 26.04 9.33
C ARG A 603 -3.80 24.96 8.28
N VAL A 604 -2.53 24.72 7.99
CA VAL A 604 -2.03 23.63 7.15
C VAL A 604 -0.97 22.87 7.96
N SER A 605 -1.10 21.56 8.03
CA SER A 605 -0.13 20.70 8.67
C SER A 605 0.77 20.03 7.64
N TRP A 606 2.07 19.96 7.93
CA TRP A 606 3.03 19.24 7.07
C TRP A 606 2.90 17.72 7.20
N GLY A 607 2.52 17.28 8.40
CA GLY A 607 3.07 16.08 9.01
C GLY A 607 2.85 14.80 8.20
N HIS A 608 3.95 14.14 7.86
CA HIS A 608 3.91 12.76 7.37
C HIS A 608 4.06 11.85 8.59
N ALA A 609 3.03 11.07 8.90
CA ALA A 609 3.14 10.08 9.95
C ALA A 609 4.30 9.13 9.63
N MET A 610 5.15 8.81 10.60
CA MET A 610 6.31 7.96 10.36
C MET A 610 6.73 7.16 11.58
N VAL A 611 7.41 6.04 11.30
CA VAL A 611 8.06 5.20 12.28
C VAL A 611 9.53 5.08 11.91
N ILE A 612 10.40 5.30 12.90
CA ILE A 612 11.85 5.33 12.73
C ILE A 612 12.48 4.32 13.68
N ASP A 613 13.41 3.52 13.18
CA ASP A 613 14.16 2.57 14.00
C ASP A 613 15.25 3.26 14.84
N PRO A 614 15.84 2.56 15.84
CA PRO A 614 16.92 3.11 16.67
C PRO A 614 18.21 3.49 15.91
N TRP A 615 18.34 3.11 14.64
CA TRP A 615 19.45 3.50 13.76
C TRP A 615 19.15 4.79 12.98
N GLY A 616 17.94 5.33 13.11
CA GLY A 616 17.48 6.50 12.37
C GLY A 616 16.97 6.19 10.96
N THR A 617 16.68 4.93 10.64
CA THR A 617 16.05 4.53 9.39
C THR A 617 14.54 4.69 9.49
N ILE A 618 13.92 5.38 8.52
CA ILE A 618 12.46 5.45 8.42
C ILE A 618 11.95 4.11 7.89
N ILE A 619 11.28 3.34 8.73
CA ILE A 619 10.79 1.99 8.41
C ILE A 619 9.34 1.99 7.93
N ALA A 620 8.57 3.03 8.23
CA ALA A 620 7.25 3.29 7.65
C ALA A 620 6.96 4.79 7.59
N GLN A 621 6.25 5.24 6.55
CA GLN A 621 5.91 6.65 6.37
C GLN A 621 4.63 6.80 5.52
N CYS A 622 3.70 7.66 5.95
CA CYS A 622 2.55 8.05 5.16
C CYS A 622 2.90 9.08 4.08
N SER A 623 2.07 9.16 3.05
CA SER A 623 2.16 10.21 2.02
C SER A 623 1.73 11.59 2.56
N ASP A 624 1.64 12.58 1.68
CA ASP A 624 1.11 13.92 1.95
C ASP A 624 -0.44 13.95 2.07
N LYS A 625 -1.07 12.78 2.14
CA LYS A 625 -2.53 12.60 2.27
C LYS A 625 -2.85 11.77 3.50
N THR A 626 -4.12 11.82 3.92
CA THR A 626 -4.64 10.95 4.98
C THR A 626 -4.41 9.49 4.60
N ASP A 627 -3.62 8.80 5.41
CA ASP A 627 -3.17 7.44 5.14
C ASP A 627 -2.73 6.76 6.44
N MET A 628 -2.48 5.46 6.38
CA MET A 628 -1.98 4.67 7.50
C MET A 628 -0.60 4.07 7.18
N ALA A 629 0.29 4.13 8.16
CA ALA A 629 1.61 3.48 8.11
C ALA A 629 1.62 2.30 9.08
N LEU A 630 2.15 1.16 8.63
CA LEU A 630 2.35 -0.04 9.44
C LEU A 630 3.84 -0.33 9.54
N ALA A 631 4.32 -0.58 10.75
CA ALA A 631 5.71 -0.93 11.02
C ALA A 631 5.79 -2.07 12.06
N GLU A 632 6.80 -2.91 11.93
CA GLU A 632 7.17 -3.91 12.93
C GLU A 632 8.19 -3.30 13.91
N ILE A 633 7.99 -3.55 15.20
CA ILE A 633 8.93 -3.14 16.25
C ILE A 633 9.75 -4.36 16.68
N ASP A 634 11.03 -4.37 16.31
CA ASP A 634 11.97 -5.43 16.69
C ASP A 634 12.84 -4.96 17.87
N LEU A 635 12.50 -5.43 19.08
CA LEU A 635 13.26 -5.12 20.28
C LEU A 635 14.62 -5.85 20.32
N ASN A 636 14.81 -6.95 19.59
CA ASN A 636 16.11 -7.60 19.48
C ASN A 636 17.08 -6.72 18.67
N LEU A 637 16.61 -6.14 17.56
CA LEU A 637 17.38 -5.16 16.79
C LEU A 637 17.78 -3.97 17.66
N LEU A 638 16.84 -3.43 18.44
CA LEU A 638 17.11 -2.34 19.39
C LEU A 638 18.20 -2.71 20.40
N GLN A 639 18.12 -3.90 21.00
CA GLN A 639 19.15 -4.38 21.93
C GLN A 639 20.51 -4.56 21.24
N GLN A 640 20.55 -5.11 20.03
CA GLN A 640 21.78 -5.26 19.24
C GLN A 640 22.41 -3.90 18.93
N ILE A 641 21.62 -2.89 18.56
CA ILE A 641 22.12 -1.53 18.31
C ILE A 641 22.75 -0.94 19.58
N ARG A 642 22.06 -1.04 20.72
CA ARG A 642 22.56 -0.57 22.02
C ARG A 642 23.83 -1.30 22.46
N GLN A 643 23.96 -2.61 22.18
CA GLN A 643 25.16 -3.39 22.50
C GLN A 643 26.34 -3.02 21.61
N ASN A 644 26.11 -2.88 20.29
CA ASN A 644 27.16 -2.56 19.32
C ASN A 644 27.63 -1.10 19.42
N MET A 645 26.76 -0.20 19.87
CA MET A 645 27.07 1.21 20.10
C MET A 645 26.51 1.62 21.47
N PRO A 646 27.22 1.35 22.58
CA PRO A 646 26.69 1.58 23.93
C PRO A 646 26.81 3.05 24.34
N CYS A 647 26.05 3.93 23.68
CA CYS A 647 26.06 5.38 23.92
C CYS A 647 25.87 5.74 25.41
N GLU A 648 25.02 4.99 26.11
CA GLU A 648 24.76 5.18 27.54
C GLU A 648 26.01 4.96 28.41
N ASN A 649 26.87 4.00 28.07
CA ASN A 649 28.13 3.74 28.77
C ASN A 649 29.18 4.82 28.47
N HIS A 650 29.06 5.50 27.33
CA HIS A 650 29.97 6.57 26.91
C HIS A 650 29.54 7.95 27.43
N HIS A 651 28.34 8.06 28.02
CA HIS A 651 27.81 9.33 28.51
C HIS A 651 28.62 9.84 29.71
N ARG A 652 29.11 11.08 29.63
CA ARG A 652 29.99 11.71 30.63
C ARG A 652 29.21 12.34 31.78
N THR A 653 28.65 11.51 32.66
CA THR A 653 27.90 11.97 33.85
C THR A 653 28.77 12.68 34.90
N ASP A 654 30.08 12.57 34.76
CA ASP A 654 31.08 13.34 35.51
C ASP A 654 31.18 14.80 35.05
N LEU A 655 30.74 15.12 33.82
CA LEU A 655 30.74 16.48 33.26
C LEU A 655 29.36 17.12 33.21
N TYR A 656 28.31 16.31 33.02
CA TYR A 656 26.92 16.77 33.00
C TYR A 656 26.07 15.88 33.92
N PRO A 657 25.09 16.42 34.66
CA PRO A 657 24.23 15.59 35.47
C PRO A 657 23.49 14.57 34.59
N LYS A 658 23.19 13.40 35.16
CA LYS A 658 22.29 12.46 34.50
C LYS A 658 20.94 13.15 34.33
N ILE A 659 20.43 13.15 33.11
CA ILE A 659 19.15 13.79 32.79
C ILE A 659 18.04 12.88 33.32
N GLU A 660 17.49 13.24 34.47
CA GLU A 660 16.37 12.56 35.12
C GLU A 660 15.28 13.59 35.47
N PRO A 661 14.00 13.21 35.51
CA PRO A 661 12.93 14.12 35.92
C PRO A 661 13.11 14.54 37.37
N LEU A 662 12.77 15.80 37.68
CA LEU A 662 12.78 16.36 39.03
C LEU A 662 11.65 15.82 39.92
#